data_AF-A0A2N2TXV5-F1
#
_entry.id   AF-A0A2N2TXV5-F1
#
_cell.length_a   1.000
_cell.length_b   1.000
_cell.length_c   1.000
_cell.angle_alpha   90.00
_cell.angle_beta   90.00
_cell.angle_gamma   90.00
#
_symmetry.space_group_name_H-M   'P 1'
#
loop_
_entity.id
_entity.type
_entity.pdbx_description
1 polymer ?
#
loop_
_entity_poly.entity_id
_entity_poly.type
_entity_poly.pdbx_seq_one_letter_code
_entity_poly.pdbx_strand_id
1 'polypeptide(L)'
;MPPRKQRGAALLIFFLLLVMAGLGYLVSGLSPESVEVRRAQQNQEALLQAREALIGYALQYREQQLAQGQPGRVYGYLPLPDLGTTRNNNVGCVNEGCDAANFAGNALSTTVIGRLPWRTLGLEPLRDGNGECLWYAVSGSHQRQQLATPMNWDSLAHLDIVVADGTAALSSVLTSAHERPVVVIFSPGPPLPGQDRAPAGGDDVTRCGGNYNVANYLDPATATALGGVTNYLAGTNKASAVTDPNTPKALASQGKIFDTGTAFIPNACQGANCNLVANDIGLSVTGDALFGAIRKSAYFRTDINAMLDRMTFCLRDQAASSGFTPAAISGFTSPIDKSAGRIPDNTCYDASQNPLGYYDHYKEMVFVAKPNSGNFTVNGDTNCAGVLLFANQRGSGQLRVTAAQKDAPGNYLEGGNLTSFTAPGTTFAGDILFDRVTPQAVGQDITRCIPSGGSFTPVESPKLAELGLGQLVAYDTGLRRLILGRNDLTTADADADYLFGCAWLADSRPLGGGLHVYFSFQFRDVGGSVGLNGFAFAVADADPARNNLNACGAGGSHLGYSGNNSFTPKINYPKIGIEFDQSRNTNFSETDISSSNPGRNDPCGTACGGEYNSHVAILYWGHETASIDPGPPVYTINQPDFDDNVHGFPSAAFLAAGTPPLPPRNPDAAPGIAFKNLRQQASEGGNSFTYHVRLELTPTGRADNANARLSHTTFRTEAWIDSSPSASQLEALKNVTRPMSLLAPAYPATLSDIALMYDVALPASTCDVATPCPDGQGCGSDNMCYRPALQTVQLGFTNSQRTTDQEVFIEDFSTTWLP
;
A
#
# COMPACT_ATOMS: atom_id res chain seq x y z
N MET A 1 34.39 -3.41 -95.04
CA MET A 1 33.17 -3.55 -94.21
C MET A 1 33.54 -3.27 -92.76
N PRO A 2 32.84 -2.37 -92.05
CA PRO A 2 33.17 -2.02 -90.67
C PRO A 2 32.63 -3.07 -89.68
N PRO A 3 33.28 -3.29 -88.53
CA PRO A 3 32.81 -4.21 -87.50
C PRO A 3 31.61 -3.58 -86.75
N ARG A 4 30.49 -4.29 -86.68
CA ARG A 4 29.32 -3.86 -85.91
C ARG A 4 29.60 -4.00 -84.40
N LYS A 5 29.34 -2.91 -83.67
CA LYS A 5 29.40 -2.79 -82.21
C LYS A 5 28.37 -3.69 -81.54
N GLN A 6 28.81 -4.69 -80.78
CA GLN A 6 28.07 -5.22 -79.63
C GLN A 6 28.80 -4.79 -78.36
N ARG A 7 28.35 -3.69 -77.73
CA ARG A 7 28.90 -3.22 -76.43
C ARG A 7 27.83 -2.99 -75.35
N GLY A 8 26.58 -3.42 -75.57
CA GLY A 8 25.50 -3.32 -74.57
C GLY A 8 25.07 -4.65 -73.94
N ALA A 9 25.09 -5.76 -74.70
CA ALA A 9 24.56 -7.04 -74.23
C ALA A 9 25.45 -7.72 -73.17
N ALA A 10 26.77 -7.62 -73.29
CA ALA A 10 27.71 -8.28 -72.37
C ALA A 10 27.63 -7.74 -70.92
N LEU A 11 27.47 -6.41 -70.75
CA LEU A 11 27.35 -5.79 -69.44
C LEU A 11 26.02 -6.17 -68.75
N LEU A 12 24.92 -6.20 -69.52
CA LEU A 12 23.62 -6.63 -69.03
C LEU A 12 23.63 -8.11 -68.60
N ILE A 13 24.25 -8.99 -69.38
CA ILE A 13 24.38 -10.42 -69.03
C ILE A 13 25.23 -10.59 -67.77
N PHE A 14 26.36 -9.87 -67.66
CA PHE A 14 27.21 -9.93 -66.48
C PHE A 14 26.51 -9.40 -65.22
N PHE A 15 25.80 -8.28 -65.33
CA PHE A 15 25.01 -7.73 -64.21
C PHE A 15 23.89 -8.68 -63.80
N LEU A 16 23.19 -9.31 -64.76
CA LEU A 16 22.15 -10.29 -64.49
C LEU A 16 22.73 -11.52 -63.78
N LEU A 17 23.90 -12.00 -64.20
CA LEU A 17 24.61 -13.11 -63.54
C LEU A 17 25.06 -12.74 -62.12
N LEU A 18 25.53 -11.52 -61.89
CA LEU A 18 25.92 -11.03 -60.56
C LEU A 18 24.71 -10.91 -59.63
N VAL A 19 23.58 -10.38 -60.12
CA VAL A 19 22.32 -10.28 -59.37
C VAL A 19 21.78 -11.68 -59.07
N MET A 20 21.81 -12.61 -60.04
CA MET A 20 21.40 -14.00 -59.84
C MET A 20 22.32 -14.76 -58.88
N ALA A 21 23.63 -14.53 -58.93
CA ALA A 21 24.58 -15.11 -57.99
C ALA A 21 24.43 -14.54 -56.58
N GLY A 22 24.19 -13.21 -56.46
CA GLY A 22 23.91 -12.55 -55.19
C GLY A 22 22.60 -13.01 -54.56
N LEU A 23 21.53 -13.15 -55.36
CA LEU A 23 20.27 -13.75 -54.95
C LEU A 23 20.44 -15.23 -54.58
N GLY A 24 21.19 -16.00 -55.36
CA GLY A 24 21.49 -17.41 -55.07
C GLY A 24 22.27 -17.59 -53.75
N TYR A 25 23.19 -16.69 -53.45
CA TYR A 25 23.91 -16.66 -52.18
C TYR A 25 22.99 -16.31 -51.00
N LEU A 26 22.11 -15.32 -51.16
CA LEU A 26 21.11 -14.95 -50.14
C LEU A 26 20.09 -16.08 -49.90
N VAL A 27 19.61 -16.71 -50.96
CA VAL A 27 18.63 -17.81 -50.88
C VAL A 27 19.25 -19.09 -50.33
N SER A 28 20.53 -19.37 -50.59
CA SER A 28 21.22 -20.53 -49.99
C SER A 28 21.47 -20.38 -48.48
N GLY A 29 21.38 -19.16 -47.92
CA GLY A 29 21.38 -18.91 -46.47
C GLY A 29 20.01 -19.08 -45.78
N LEU A 30 18.92 -19.25 -46.54
CA LEU A 30 17.55 -19.42 -46.05
C LEU A 30 17.18 -20.91 -46.06
N SER A 31 17.75 -21.71 -45.15
CA SER A 31 17.30 -23.09 -44.95
C SER A 31 15.92 -23.09 -44.25
N PRO A 32 15.07 -24.11 -44.48
CA PRO A 32 13.79 -24.24 -43.77
C PRO A 32 13.95 -24.19 -42.24
N GLU A 33 15.06 -24.74 -41.73
CA GLU A 33 15.40 -24.73 -40.30
C GLU A 33 15.71 -23.31 -39.81
N SER A 34 16.42 -22.48 -40.58
CA SER A 34 16.73 -21.11 -40.17
C SER A 34 15.49 -20.21 -40.14
N VAL A 35 14.53 -20.45 -41.04
CA VAL A 35 13.22 -19.79 -41.02
C VAL A 35 12.40 -20.22 -39.81
N GLU A 36 12.36 -21.52 -39.51
CA GLU A 36 11.61 -22.03 -38.37
C GLU A 36 12.17 -21.55 -37.03
N VAL A 37 13.50 -21.50 -36.88
CA VAL A 37 14.17 -20.94 -35.70
C VAL A 37 13.82 -19.45 -35.54
N ARG A 38 13.80 -18.67 -36.62
CA ARG A 38 13.39 -17.26 -36.57
C ARG A 38 11.93 -17.11 -36.15
N ARG A 39 11.04 -17.94 -36.66
CA ARG A 39 9.61 -17.94 -36.25
C ARG A 39 9.44 -18.30 -34.79
N ALA A 40 10.15 -19.32 -34.31
CA ALA A 40 10.13 -19.72 -32.91
C ALA A 40 10.62 -18.60 -31.99
N GLN A 41 11.69 -17.89 -32.37
CA GLN A 41 12.16 -16.71 -31.64
C GLN A 41 11.11 -15.60 -31.60
N GLN A 42 10.50 -15.27 -32.75
CA GLN A 42 9.44 -14.25 -32.80
C GLN A 42 8.21 -14.63 -31.96
N ASN A 43 7.81 -15.92 -31.97
CA ASN A 43 6.74 -16.42 -31.10
C ASN A 43 7.08 -16.18 -29.63
N GLN A 44 8.29 -16.54 -29.22
CA GLN A 44 8.73 -16.37 -27.84
C GLN A 44 8.75 -14.91 -27.41
N GLU A 45 9.29 -14.01 -28.26
CA GLU A 45 9.32 -12.57 -27.99
C GLU A 45 7.90 -11.99 -27.83
N ALA A 46 6.99 -12.34 -28.75
CA ALA A 46 5.60 -11.88 -28.69
C ALA A 46 4.86 -12.41 -27.44
N LEU A 47 5.02 -13.69 -27.11
CA LEU A 47 4.41 -14.31 -25.93
C LEU A 47 4.94 -13.70 -24.63
N LEU A 48 6.25 -13.44 -24.54
CA LEU A 48 6.86 -12.78 -23.38
C LEU A 48 6.36 -11.33 -23.24
N GLN A 49 6.28 -10.57 -24.33
CA GLN A 49 5.76 -9.21 -24.28
C GLN A 49 4.29 -9.17 -23.82
N ALA A 50 3.47 -10.11 -24.29
CA ALA A 50 2.08 -10.25 -23.85
C ALA A 50 1.97 -10.59 -22.35
N ARG A 51 2.82 -11.50 -21.86
CA ARG A 51 2.90 -11.86 -20.44
C ARG A 51 3.23 -10.65 -19.58
N GLU A 52 4.29 -9.91 -19.92
CA GLU A 52 4.70 -8.75 -19.14
C GLU A 52 3.63 -7.66 -19.14
N ALA A 53 2.92 -7.47 -20.25
CA ALA A 53 1.80 -6.53 -20.32
C ALA A 53 0.62 -6.93 -19.41
N LEU A 54 0.28 -8.22 -19.35
CA LEU A 54 -0.76 -8.75 -18.43
C LEU A 54 -0.36 -8.59 -16.96
N ILE A 55 0.91 -8.84 -16.62
CA ILE A 55 1.43 -8.60 -15.27
C ILE A 55 1.37 -7.09 -14.95
N GLY A 56 1.78 -6.24 -15.88
CA GLY A 56 1.69 -4.78 -15.74
C GLY A 56 0.26 -4.29 -15.53
N TYR A 57 -0.70 -4.87 -16.25
CA TYR A 57 -2.13 -4.62 -16.03
C TYR A 57 -2.54 -5.00 -14.61
N ALA A 58 -2.20 -6.22 -14.16
CA ALA A 58 -2.59 -6.70 -12.84
C ALA A 58 -2.03 -5.81 -11.73
N LEU A 59 -0.81 -5.27 -11.89
CA LEU A 59 -0.16 -4.36 -10.96
C LEU A 59 -0.82 -2.97 -10.86
N GLN A 60 -1.60 -2.57 -11.86
CA GLN A 60 -2.31 -1.28 -11.88
C GLN A 60 -3.82 -1.43 -11.63
N TYR A 61 -4.34 -2.66 -11.66
CA TYR A 61 -5.77 -2.93 -11.67
C TYR A 61 -6.52 -2.22 -10.54
N ARG A 62 -6.08 -2.40 -9.29
CA ARG A 62 -6.72 -1.82 -8.11
C ARG A 62 -6.80 -0.29 -8.20
N GLU A 63 -5.69 0.35 -8.52
CA GLU A 63 -5.56 1.81 -8.60
C GLU A 63 -6.43 2.37 -9.72
N GLN A 64 -6.49 1.68 -10.86
CA GLN A 64 -7.40 2.03 -11.94
C GLN A 64 -8.88 1.88 -11.55
N GLN A 65 -9.24 0.83 -10.80
CA GLN A 65 -10.62 0.64 -10.33
C GLN A 65 -11.01 1.73 -9.33
N LEU A 66 -10.10 2.09 -8.42
CA LEU A 66 -10.32 3.17 -7.46
C LEU A 66 -10.55 4.51 -8.18
N ALA A 67 -9.73 4.83 -9.19
CA ALA A 67 -9.90 6.02 -10.03
C ALA A 67 -11.24 6.03 -10.80
N GLN A 68 -11.82 4.85 -11.06
CA GLN A 68 -13.13 4.67 -11.69
C GLN A 68 -14.28 4.61 -10.68
N GLY A 69 -14.04 4.93 -9.41
CA GLY A 69 -15.08 4.94 -8.36
C GLY A 69 -15.50 3.55 -7.90
N GLN A 70 -14.65 2.53 -8.07
CA GLN A 70 -14.89 1.16 -7.61
C GLN A 70 -13.89 0.81 -6.48
N PRO A 71 -14.09 1.31 -5.26
CA PRO A 71 -13.26 0.97 -4.11
C PRO A 71 -13.41 -0.51 -3.73
N GLY A 72 -12.46 -1.04 -2.97
CA GLY A 72 -12.51 -2.43 -2.47
C GLY A 72 -12.07 -3.50 -3.48
N ARG A 73 -11.64 -3.11 -4.68
CA ARG A 73 -11.03 -4.02 -5.66
C ARG A 73 -9.57 -4.30 -5.27
N VAL A 74 -9.16 -5.56 -5.28
CA VAL A 74 -7.78 -5.99 -5.00
C VAL A 74 -7.04 -6.41 -6.26
N TYR A 75 -5.73 -6.57 -6.16
CA TYR A 75 -4.89 -7.13 -7.22
C TYR A 75 -5.20 -8.61 -7.50
N GLY A 76 -4.82 -9.10 -8.68
CA GLY A 76 -4.98 -10.51 -9.07
C GLY A 76 -5.98 -10.73 -10.20
N TYR A 77 -6.82 -9.74 -10.50
CA TYR A 77 -7.72 -9.81 -11.65
C TYR A 77 -7.06 -9.33 -12.96
N LEU A 78 -7.49 -9.91 -14.05
CA LEU A 78 -6.95 -9.74 -15.40
C LEU A 78 -8.06 -9.35 -16.38
N PRO A 79 -7.72 -8.67 -17.51
CA PRO A 79 -8.71 -8.27 -18.47
C PRO A 79 -9.33 -9.52 -19.12
N LEU A 80 -10.57 -9.37 -19.58
CA LEU A 80 -11.14 -10.37 -20.48
C LEU A 80 -10.41 -10.31 -21.84
N PRO A 81 -10.43 -11.40 -22.62
CA PRO A 81 -9.95 -11.36 -23.99
C PRO A 81 -10.74 -10.37 -24.85
N ASP A 82 -10.16 -10.00 -25.99
CA ASP A 82 -10.89 -9.38 -27.10
C ASP A 82 -11.80 -10.43 -27.75
N LEU A 83 -13.10 -10.15 -27.71
CA LEU A 83 -14.15 -11.03 -28.22
C LEU A 83 -14.76 -10.52 -29.54
N GLY A 84 -14.20 -9.47 -30.13
CA GLY A 84 -14.70 -8.79 -31.32
C GLY A 84 -15.59 -7.61 -31.00
N THR A 85 -15.67 -6.63 -31.90
CA THR A 85 -16.36 -5.34 -31.67
C THR A 85 -17.86 -5.47 -31.37
N THR A 86 -18.49 -6.58 -31.74
CA THR A 86 -19.88 -6.87 -31.36
C THR A 86 -20.04 -7.24 -29.88
N ARG A 87 -18.96 -7.67 -29.22
CA ARG A 87 -18.92 -8.12 -27.82
C ARG A 87 -17.98 -7.30 -26.94
N ASN A 88 -17.11 -6.49 -27.52
CA ASN A 88 -16.30 -5.51 -26.80
C ASN A 88 -17.18 -4.32 -26.44
N ASN A 89 -17.58 -4.26 -25.17
CA ASN A 89 -18.53 -3.30 -24.65
C ASN A 89 -18.00 -2.54 -23.42
N ASN A 90 -16.67 -2.47 -23.26
CA ASN A 90 -16.05 -1.67 -22.22
C ASN A 90 -16.18 -0.18 -22.55
N VAL A 91 -16.53 0.62 -21.53
CA VAL A 91 -16.63 2.07 -21.66
C VAL A 91 -15.26 2.64 -22.04
N GLY A 92 -15.19 3.38 -23.14
CA GLY A 92 -13.95 3.98 -23.65
C GLY A 92 -13.09 3.06 -24.53
N CYS A 93 -13.42 1.78 -24.69
CA CYS A 93 -12.71 0.85 -25.57
C CYS A 93 -13.65 -0.24 -26.11
N VAL A 94 -14.14 -0.08 -27.35
CA VAL A 94 -15.06 -1.03 -28.01
C VAL A 94 -14.53 -1.60 -29.34
N ASN A 95 -13.37 -1.13 -29.79
CA ASN A 95 -12.78 -1.50 -31.07
C ASN A 95 -12.01 -2.83 -30.98
N GLU A 96 -11.51 -3.33 -32.11
CA GLU A 96 -10.53 -4.43 -32.13
C GLU A 96 -9.34 -4.08 -31.22
N GLY A 97 -8.93 -5.08 -30.43
CA GLY A 97 -7.89 -5.01 -29.41
C GLY A 97 -8.37 -4.61 -28.02
N CYS A 98 -9.64 -4.30 -27.83
CA CYS A 98 -10.20 -4.01 -26.50
C CYS A 98 -10.60 -5.30 -25.78
N ASP A 99 -10.50 -5.31 -24.45
CA ASP A 99 -11.11 -6.37 -23.64
C ASP A 99 -12.64 -6.30 -23.71
N ALA A 100 -13.30 -7.43 -23.49
CA ALA A 100 -14.74 -7.48 -23.28
C ALA A 100 -15.12 -7.04 -21.86
N ALA A 101 -16.36 -6.56 -21.68
CA ALA A 101 -16.99 -6.39 -20.38
C ALA A 101 -17.89 -7.59 -20.08
N ASN A 102 -18.96 -7.41 -19.30
CA ASN A 102 -19.99 -8.44 -19.15
C ASN A 102 -20.69 -8.73 -20.49
N PHE A 103 -20.75 -10.01 -20.87
CA PHE A 103 -21.39 -10.49 -22.10
C PHE A 103 -22.38 -11.64 -21.78
N ALA A 104 -23.24 -11.98 -22.74
CA ALA A 104 -24.21 -13.05 -22.57
C ALA A 104 -23.53 -14.40 -22.32
N GLY A 105 -23.85 -15.05 -21.20
CA GLY A 105 -23.18 -16.27 -20.75
C GLY A 105 -21.90 -16.04 -19.94
N ASN A 106 -21.55 -14.79 -19.59
CA ASN A 106 -20.56 -14.51 -18.57
C ASN A 106 -21.15 -14.76 -17.17
N ALA A 107 -20.44 -15.51 -16.33
CA ALA A 107 -20.79 -15.82 -14.95
C ALA A 107 -19.53 -16.02 -14.10
N LEU A 108 -19.68 -16.12 -12.78
CA LEU A 108 -18.59 -16.57 -11.90
C LEU A 108 -17.98 -17.86 -12.44
N SER A 109 -16.66 -17.97 -12.33
CA SER A 109 -15.90 -19.14 -12.78
C SER A 109 -15.94 -19.39 -14.30
N THR A 110 -16.39 -18.44 -15.11
CA THR A 110 -16.35 -18.59 -16.59
C THR A 110 -14.95 -18.34 -17.12
N THR A 111 -14.28 -19.38 -17.62
CA THR A 111 -13.06 -19.22 -18.43
C THR A 111 -13.44 -18.62 -19.78
N VAL A 112 -12.64 -17.66 -20.24
CA VAL A 112 -12.86 -16.98 -21.52
C VAL A 112 -11.59 -17.04 -22.35
N ILE A 113 -11.73 -17.35 -23.62
CA ILE A 113 -10.69 -17.43 -24.64
C ILE A 113 -11.07 -16.50 -25.78
N GLY A 114 -10.15 -15.63 -26.17
CA GLY A 114 -10.31 -14.71 -27.29
C GLY A 114 -8.95 -14.20 -27.75
N ARG A 115 -8.93 -13.14 -28.55
CA ARG A 115 -7.66 -12.51 -28.94
C ARG A 115 -7.07 -11.76 -27.75
N LEU A 116 -5.75 -11.59 -27.74
CA LEU A 116 -5.10 -10.74 -26.75
C LEU A 116 -5.66 -9.32 -26.86
N PRO A 117 -6.15 -8.70 -25.77
CA PRO A 117 -6.71 -7.35 -25.80
C PRO A 117 -5.59 -6.31 -25.81
N TRP A 118 -4.81 -6.29 -26.89
CA TRP A 118 -3.58 -5.51 -27.04
C TRP A 118 -3.79 -4.02 -26.80
N ARG A 119 -4.95 -3.46 -27.18
CA ARG A 119 -5.27 -2.04 -26.98
C ARG A 119 -5.54 -1.72 -25.51
N THR A 120 -6.29 -2.57 -24.82
CA THR A 120 -6.48 -2.45 -23.36
C THR A 120 -5.15 -2.56 -22.62
N LEU A 121 -4.23 -3.39 -23.12
CA LEU A 121 -2.89 -3.57 -22.56
C LEU A 121 -1.89 -2.48 -22.97
N GLY A 122 -2.29 -1.49 -23.78
CA GLY A 122 -1.39 -0.42 -24.24
C GLY A 122 -0.28 -0.89 -25.20
N LEU A 123 -0.53 -1.97 -25.94
CA LEU A 123 0.38 -2.56 -26.92
C LEU A 123 -0.06 -2.24 -28.35
N GLU A 124 0.82 -2.48 -29.31
CA GLU A 124 0.42 -2.73 -30.69
C GLU A 124 0.00 -4.21 -30.86
N PRO A 125 -0.73 -4.58 -31.93
CA PRO A 125 -1.10 -5.97 -32.18
C PRO A 125 0.14 -6.86 -32.30
N LEU A 126 0.36 -7.71 -31.29
CA LEU A 126 1.46 -8.67 -31.27
C LEU A 126 1.15 -9.84 -32.21
N ARG A 127 2.14 -10.21 -33.02
CA ARG A 127 2.01 -11.28 -34.02
C ARG A 127 3.04 -12.37 -33.82
N ASP A 128 2.60 -13.60 -34.01
CA ASP A 128 3.46 -14.76 -34.10
C ASP A 128 4.31 -14.75 -35.40
N GLY A 129 5.25 -15.69 -35.50
CA GLY A 129 6.15 -15.88 -36.64
C GLY A 129 5.46 -16.29 -37.94
N ASN A 130 4.15 -16.58 -37.91
CA ASN A 130 3.32 -16.81 -39.08
C ASN A 130 2.42 -15.60 -39.40
N GLY A 131 2.53 -14.51 -38.63
CA GLY A 131 1.80 -13.27 -38.83
C GLY A 131 0.43 -13.23 -38.14
N GLU A 132 0.08 -14.22 -37.34
CA GLU A 132 -1.22 -14.29 -36.64
C GLU A 132 -1.18 -13.54 -35.33
N CYS A 133 -2.31 -12.92 -34.95
CA CYS A 133 -2.42 -12.31 -33.64
C CYS A 133 -2.51 -13.35 -32.52
N LEU A 134 -1.98 -13.00 -31.35
CA LEU A 134 -2.00 -13.88 -30.19
C LEU A 134 -3.43 -14.08 -29.65
N TRP A 135 -3.69 -15.30 -29.17
CA TRP A 135 -4.89 -15.65 -28.41
C TRP A 135 -4.57 -15.73 -26.92
N TYR A 136 -5.58 -15.59 -26.09
CA TYR A 136 -5.44 -15.46 -24.66
C TYR A 136 -6.64 -16.11 -23.98
N ALA A 137 -6.36 -17.06 -23.09
CA ALA A 137 -7.30 -17.72 -22.21
C ALA A 137 -7.11 -17.20 -20.79
N VAL A 138 -8.17 -16.68 -20.17
CA VAL A 138 -8.18 -16.25 -18.76
C VAL A 138 -9.00 -17.22 -17.91
N SER A 139 -8.43 -17.64 -16.78
CA SER A 139 -9.13 -18.44 -15.78
C SER A 139 -10.37 -17.70 -15.28
N GLY A 140 -11.47 -18.42 -15.13
CA GLY A 140 -12.72 -17.83 -14.63
C GLY A 140 -12.64 -17.27 -13.21
N SER A 141 -11.69 -17.73 -12.39
CA SER A 141 -11.43 -17.14 -11.07
C SER A 141 -10.67 -15.82 -11.12
N HIS A 142 -9.97 -15.50 -12.22
CA HIS A 142 -9.08 -14.34 -12.34
C HIS A 142 -9.57 -13.29 -13.34
N GLN A 143 -10.77 -13.41 -13.88
CA GLN A 143 -11.34 -12.38 -14.76
C GLN A 143 -11.85 -11.17 -13.98
N ARG A 144 -11.73 -9.96 -14.56
CA ARG A 144 -12.08 -8.69 -13.93
C ARG A 144 -13.58 -8.33 -13.89
N GLN A 145 -14.47 -9.14 -14.48
CA GLN A 145 -15.90 -8.80 -14.57
C GLN A 145 -16.73 -9.58 -13.57
N GLN A 146 -16.57 -10.91 -13.53
CA GLN A 146 -17.22 -11.79 -12.56
C GLN A 146 -16.19 -12.20 -11.50
N LEU A 147 -16.09 -11.37 -10.46
CA LEU A 147 -14.99 -11.41 -9.50
C LEU A 147 -15.16 -12.55 -8.50
N ALA A 148 -14.27 -13.54 -8.55
CA ALA A 148 -14.22 -14.60 -7.55
C ALA A 148 -13.59 -14.10 -6.23
N THR A 149 -14.11 -14.54 -5.10
CA THR A 149 -13.58 -14.23 -3.77
C THR A 149 -13.35 -15.52 -2.96
N PRO A 150 -12.25 -15.66 -2.21
CA PRO A 150 -11.15 -14.70 -2.06
C PRO A 150 -10.25 -14.59 -3.31
N MET A 151 -9.54 -13.47 -3.45
CA MET A 151 -8.55 -13.18 -4.50
C MET A 151 -7.20 -12.90 -3.84
N ASN A 152 -6.35 -13.92 -3.80
CA ASN A 152 -5.01 -13.90 -3.25
C ASN A 152 -4.16 -15.00 -3.93
N TRP A 153 -2.93 -15.22 -3.46
CA TRP A 153 -2.04 -16.26 -4.01
C TRP A 153 -2.56 -17.70 -3.87
N ASP A 154 -3.56 -17.96 -3.02
CA ASP A 154 -4.24 -19.25 -2.85
C ASP A 154 -5.50 -19.42 -3.72
N SER A 155 -5.87 -18.41 -4.51
CA SER A 155 -7.00 -18.49 -5.44
C SER A 155 -6.70 -19.48 -6.56
N LEU A 156 -7.40 -20.61 -6.56
CA LEU A 156 -7.21 -21.66 -7.56
C LEU A 156 -7.65 -21.20 -8.96
N ALA A 157 -6.83 -21.51 -9.95
CA ALA A 157 -7.18 -21.32 -11.35
C ALA A 157 -7.94 -22.53 -11.92
N HIS A 158 -8.61 -22.31 -13.06
CA HIS A 158 -9.50 -23.28 -13.70
C HIS A 158 -8.92 -23.86 -15.00
N LEU A 159 -7.63 -23.69 -15.25
CA LEU A 159 -6.94 -24.20 -16.44
C LEU A 159 -5.99 -25.33 -16.03
N ASP A 160 -5.92 -26.39 -16.83
CA ASP A 160 -4.97 -27.49 -16.67
C ASP A 160 -4.14 -27.61 -17.95
N ILE A 161 -2.83 -27.81 -17.81
CA ILE A 161 -1.94 -28.00 -18.96
C ILE A 161 -1.71 -29.49 -19.13
N VAL A 162 -2.03 -29.98 -20.32
CA VAL A 162 -1.83 -31.37 -20.70
C VAL A 162 -0.87 -31.50 -21.86
N VAL A 163 -0.15 -32.62 -21.91
CA VAL A 163 0.93 -32.86 -22.86
C VAL A 163 0.86 -34.23 -23.49
N ALA A 164 1.44 -34.33 -24.69
CA ALA A 164 1.71 -35.61 -25.31
C ALA A 164 2.95 -36.24 -24.64
N ASP A 165 2.80 -37.44 -24.11
CA ASP A 165 3.86 -38.19 -23.41
C ASP A 165 4.26 -39.48 -24.14
N GLY A 166 3.82 -39.64 -25.40
CA GLY A 166 4.01 -40.87 -26.17
C GLY A 166 2.92 -41.92 -25.96
N THR A 167 1.88 -41.62 -25.20
CA THR A 167 0.69 -42.48 -25.07
C THR A 167 -0.47 -42.01 -25.95
N ALA A 168 -1.56 -42.79 -26.01
CA ALA A 168 -2.77 -42.43 -26.75
C ALA A 168 -3.65 -41.38 -26.05
N ALA A 169 -3.22 -40.86 -24.90
CA ALA A 169 -3.92 -39.84 -24.13
C ALA A 169 -2.97 -38.70 -23.79
N LEU A 170 -3.52 -37.51 -23.56
CA LEU A 170 -2.74 -36.42 -22.97
C LEU A 170 -2.73 -36.57 -21.46
N SER A 171 -1.59 -36.24 -20.85
CA SER A 171 -1.38 -36.30 -19.41
C SER A 171 -1.22 -34.89 -18.85
N SER A 172 -1.81 -34.59 -17.69
CA SER A 172 -1.52 -33.33 -17.00
C SER A 172 -0.04 -33.27 -16.61
N VAL A 173 0.58 -32.12 -16.81
CA VAL A 173 1.96 -31.86 -16.34
C VAL A 173 2.03 -31.19 -14.99
N LEU A 174 0.87 -30.82 -14.44
CA LEU A 174 0.79 -30.09 -13.19
C LEU A 174 0.93 -31.06 -12.01
N THR A 175 1.79 -30.72 -11.06
CA THR A 175 2.01 -31.48 -9.84
C THR A 175 0.96 -31.18 -8.78
N SER A 176 0.32 -29.99 -8.85
CA SER A 176 -0.74 -29.59 -7.93
C SER A 176 -1.74 -28.61 -8.55
N ALA A 177 -2.91 -28.46 -7.92
CA ALA A 177 -3.93 -27.51 -8.35
C ALA A 177 -3.49 -26.03 -8.27
N HIS A 178 -2.46 -25.72 -7.49
CA HIS A 178 -1.89 -24.37 -7.36
C HIS A 178 -0.96 -23.99 -8.53
N GLU A 179 -0.46 -24.98 -9.28
CA GLU A 179 0.33 -24.74 -10.50
C GLU A 179 -0.54 -24.43 -11.72
N ARG A 180 -1.87 -24.51 -11.56
CA ARG A 180 -2.80 -24.21 -12.63
C ARG A 180 -2.60 -22.79 -13.14
N PRO A 181 -2.48 -22.60 -14.47
CA PRO A 181 -2.32 -21.27 -15.01
C PRO A 181 -3.55 -20.41 -14.77
N VAL A 182 -3.35 -19.18 -14.32
CA VAL A 182 -4.38 -18.15 -14.33
C VAL A 182 -4.64 -17.66 -15.75
N VAL A 183 -3.65 -17.82 -16.64
CA VAL A 183 -3.69 -17.47 -18.05
C VAL A 183 -2.89 -18.45 -18.89
N VAL A 184 -3.36 -18.71 -20.11
CA VAL A 184 -2.53 -19.25 -21.20
C VAL A 184 -2.61 -18.32 -22.41
N ILE A 185 -1.45 -17.89 -22.92
CA ILE A 185 -1.33 -17.06 -24.13
C ILE A 185 -0.88 -17.97 -25.26
N PHE A 186 -1.57 -17.95 -26.39
CA PHE A 186 -1.32 -18.85 -27.51
C PHE A 186 -0.82 -18.10 -28.73
N SER A 187 0.21 -18.66 -29.35
CA SER A 187 0.60 -18.45 -30.73
C SER A 187 -0.12 -19.50 -31.58
N PRO A 188 -1.13 -19.15 -32.39
CA PRO A 188 -1.97 -20.12 -33.09
C PRO A 188 -1.31 -20.80 -34.28
N GLY A 189 -0.14 -20.33 -34.74
CA GLY A 189 0.58 -20.99 -35.83
C GLY A 189 -0.16 -20.95 -37.18
N PRO A 190 0.34 -21.69 -38.19
CA PRO A 190 -0.35 -21.80 -39.47
C PRO A 190 -1.65 -22.61 -39.33
N PRO A 191 -2.67 -22.38 -40.17
CA PRO A 191 -3.94 -23.09 -40.08
C PRO A 191 -3.79 -24.60 -40.33
N LEU A 192 -4.41 -25.42 -39.47
CA LEU A 192 -4.58 -26.85 -39.70
C LEU A 192 -5.78 -27.17 -40.61
N PRO A 193 -5.84 -28.36 -41.24
CA PRO A 193 -7.00 -28.77 -42.01
C PRO A 193 -8.31 -28.66 -41.21
N GLY A 194 -9.31 -27.97 -41.77
CA GLY A 194 -10.61 -27.74 -41.13
C GLY A 194 -10.74 -26.40 -40.39
N GLN A 195 -9.65 -25.64 -40.25
CA GLN A 195 -9.70 -24.29 -39.70
C GLN A 195 -9.98 -23.26 -40.80
N ASP A 196 -11.13 -22.58 -40.71
CA ASP A 196 -11.48 -21.48 -41.61
C ASP A 196 -11.23 -20.12 -40.95
N ARG A 197 -10.15 -19.46 -41.35
CA ARG A 197 -9.76 -18.12 -40.87
C ARG A 197 -10.29 -16.99 -41.77
N ALA A 198 -11.26 -17.25 -42.65
CA ALA A 198 -11.89 -16.19 -43.43
C ALA A 198 -12.62 -15.19 -42.51
N PRO A 199 -12.65 -13.89 -42.85
CA PRO A 199 -13.44 -12.92 -42.10
C PRO A 199 -14.92 -13.31 -42.03
N ALA A 200 -15.46 -13.34 -40.82
CA ALA A 200 -16.88 -13.53 -40.57
C ALA A 200 -17.53 -12.16 -40.33
N GLY A 201 -18.73 -11.93 -40.88
CA GLY A 201 -19.40 -10.64 -40.77
C GLY A 201 -19.81 -10.30 -39.33
N GLY A 202 -19.61 -9.05 -38.91
CA GLY A 202 -20.09 -8.50 -37.64
C GLY A 202 -19.02 -7.74 -36.85
N ASP A 203 -17.78 -8.25 -36.84
CA ASP A 203 -16.68 -7.69 -36.05
C ASP A 203 -15.64 -6.94 -36.93
N ASP A 204 -15.01 -5.89 -36.37
CA ASP A 204 -13.81 -5.27 -36.95
C ASP A 204 -12.60 -6.20 -36.78
N VAL A 205 -11.90 -6.43 -37.90
CA VAL A 205 -10.70 -7.26 -38.00
C VAL A 205 -9.62 -6.58 -38.85
N THR A 206 -9.60 -5.25 -38.89
CA THR A 206 -8.68 -4.46 -39.72
C THR A 206 -7.21 -4.68 -39.40
N ARG A 207 -6.87 -4.94 -38.14
CA ARG A 207 -5.49 -5.23 -37.72
C ARG A 207 -5.22 -6.72 -37.78
N CYS A 208 -5.99 -7.57 -37.11
CA CYS A 208 -5.63 -8.98 -36.97
C CYS A 208 -6.18 -9.89 -38.09
N GLY A 209 -7.12 -9.43 -38.92
CA GLY A 209 -7.73 -10.22 -39.98
C GLY A 209 -8.63 -11.35 -39.45
N GLY A 210 -9.17 -12.16 -40.36
CA GLY A 210 -9.95 -13.37 -40.07
C GLY A 210 -11.15 -13.19 -39.14
N ASN A 211 -11.41 -14.14 -38.23
CA ASN A 211 -12.62 -14.15 -37.38
C ASN A 211 -12.31 -14.42 -35.89
N TYR A 212 -13.33 -14.33 -35.03
CA TYR A 212 -13.23 -14.52 -33.57
C TYR A 212 -13.67 -15.90 -33.08
N ASN A 213 -13.81 -16.91 -33.96
CA ASN A 213 -14.10 -18.27 -33.55
C ASN A 213 -12.81 -19.01 -33.16
N VAL A 214 -12.64 -19.30 -31.86
CA VAL A 214 -11.41 -19.88 -31.29
C VAL A 214 -11.02 -21.18 -31.98
N ALA A 215 -12.00 -22.02 -32.36
CA ALA A 215 -11.75 -23.32 -32.98
C ALA A 215 -11.10 -23.23 -34.37
N ASN A 216 -11.15 -22.06 -35.02
CA ASN A 216 -10.47 -21.81 -36.29
C ASN A 216 -8.98 -21.42 -36.12
N TYR A 217 -8.49 -21.34 -34.88
CA TYR A 217 -7.14 -20.87 -34.58
C TYR A 217 -6.39 -21.77 -33.61
N LEU A 218 -7.05 -22.23 -32.54
CA LEU A 218 -6.43 -23.02 -31.50
C LEU A 218 -6.78 -24.50 -31.66
N ASP A 219 -5.76 -25.35 -31.61
CA ASP A 219 -5.86 -26.76 -31.94
C ASP A 219 -6.44 -27.61 -30.80
N PRO A 220 -6.93 -28.82 -31.09
CA PRO A 220 -7.04 -29.44 -32.40
C PRO A 220 -8.23 -28.92 -33.20
N ALA A 221 -8.12 -28.99 -34.53
CA ALA A 221 -9.22 -28.63 -35.45
C ALA A 221 -10.54 -29.38 -35.17
N THR A 222 -10.47 -30.59 -34.60
CA THR A 222 -11.64 -31.36 -34.14
C THR A 222 -11.39 -31.99 -32.78
N ALA A 223 -12.41 -32.06 -31.92
CA ALA A 223 -12.25 -32.52 -30.54
C ALA A 223 -11.65 -33.93 -30.39
N THR A 224 -11.92 -34.83 -31.33
CA THR A 224 -11.42 -36.21 -31.29
C THR A 224 -9.93 -36.34 -31.56
N ALA A 225 -9.29 -35.36 -32.20
CA ALA A 225 -7.90 -35.49 -32.67
C ALA A 225 -6.85 -35.48 -31.55
N LEU A 226 -7.18 -34.99 -30.36
CA LEU A 226 -6.36 -35.09 -29.15
C LEU A 226 -7.11 -35.79 -28.01
N GLY A 227 -7.81 -36.87 -28.33
CA GLY A 227 -8.50 -37.69 -27.32
C GLY A 227 -9.59 -36.94 -26.55
N GLY A 228 -10.21 -35.92 -27.15
CA GLY A 228 -11.24 -35.08 -26.53
C GLY A 228 -10.73 -33.75 -25.97
N VAL A 229 -9.41 -33.54 -25.90
CA VAL A 229 -8.83 -32.26 -25.44
C VAL A 229 -8.90 -31.24 -26.56
N THR A 230 -9.32 -30.02 -26.22
CA THR A 230 -9.35 -28.88 -27.15
C THR A 230 -8.85 -27.60 -26.51
N ASN A 231 -8.23 -26.72 -27.30
CA ASN A 231 -7.85 -25.38 -26.83
C ASN A 231 -8.96 -24.33 -26.99
N TYR A 232 -10.19 -24.76 -27.23
CA TYR A 232 -11.39 -23.91 -27.30
C TYR A 232 -12.52 -24.42 -26.40
N LEU A 233 -13.55 -23.61 -26.21
CA LEU A 233 -14.68 -23.87 -25.29
C LEU A 233 -15.98 -24.15 -26.04
N ALA A 234 -17.07 -24.42 -25.31
CA ALA A 234 -18.34 -24.83 -25.91
C ALA A 234 -19.22 -23.65 -26.37
N GLY A 235 -19.11 -22.49 -25.72
CA GLY A 235 -20.00 -21.33 -25.89
C GLY A 235 -19.89 -20.61 -27.24
N THR A 236 -20.47 -19.41 -27.32
CA THR A 236 -20.48 -18.58 -28.54
C THR A 236 -19.05 -18.37 -29.06
N ASN A 237 -18.84 -18.59 -30.36
CA ASN A 237 -17.52 -18.55 -31.01
C ASN A 237 -16.47 -19.47 -30.36
N LYS A 238 -16.93 -20.49 -29.63
CA LYS A 238 -16.09 -21.41 -28.85
C LYS A 238 -15.17 -20.68 -27.86
N ALA A 239 -15.64 -19.53 -27.38
CA ALA A 239 -14.86 -18.57 -26.60
C ALA A 239 -15.05 -18.65 -25.09
N SER A 240 -16.13 -19.24 -24.58
CA SER A 240 -16.39 -19.23 -23.13
C SER A 240 -17.14 -20.47 -22.66
N ALA A 241 -16.92 -20.82 -21.39
CA ALA A 241 -17.67 -21.82 -20.65
C ALA A 241 -17.41 -21.67 -19.15
N VAL A 242 -18.36 -22.10 -18.32
CA VAL A 242 -18.13 -22.28 -16.89
C VAL A 242 -17.13 -23.42 -16.71
N THR A 243 -16.06 -23.14 -15.99
CA THR A 243 -15.02 -24.08 -15.57
C THR A 243 -14.87 -23.94 -14.06
N ASP A 244 -14.41 -24.96 -13.36
CA ASP A 244 -14.18 -24.82 -11.92
C ASP A 244 -12.91 -25.55 -11.48
N PRO A 245 -12.42 -25.32 -10.25
CA PRO A 245 -11.20 -25.97 -9.79
C PRO A 245 -11.31 -27.49 -9.65
N ASN A 246 -12.49 -28.07 -9.56
CA ASN A 246 -12.65 -29.52 -9.48
C ASN A 246 -12.69 -30.16 -10.87
N THR A 247 -13.17 -29.43 -11.87
CA THR A 247 -13.15 -29.84 -13.29
C THR A 247 -12.48 -28.75 -14.14
N PRO A 248 -11.14 -28.63 -14.08
CA PRO A 248 -10.42 -27.61 -14.83
C PRO A 248 -10.48 -27.88 -16.34
N LYS A 249 -10.34 -26.82 -17.14
CA LYS A 249 -10.23 -26.93 -18.59
C LYS A 249 -8.82 -27.39 -18.96
N ALA A 250 -8.70 -28.62 -19.46
CA ALA A 250 -7.47 -29.11 -20.09
C ALA A 250 -7.17 -28.36 -21.39
N LEU A 251 -5.91 -27.92 -21.53
CA LEU A 251 -5.36 -27.21 -22.69
C LEU A 251 -4.01 -27.82 -23.05
N ALA A 252 -3.76 -28.06 -24.34
CA ALA A 252 -2.47 -28.46 -24.87
C ALA A 252 -1.65 -27.22 -25.26
N SER A 253 -0.36 -27.16 -24.92
CA SER A 253 0.46 -25.96 -25.19
C SER A 253 1.85 -26.24 -25.77
N GLN A 254 2.10 -27.48 -26.21
CA GLN A 254 3.44 -27.96 -26.60
C GLN A 254 3.86 -27.62 -28.04
N GLY A 255 3.04 -26.93 -28.81
CA GLY A 255 3.28 -26.75 -30.24
C GLY A 255 2.90 -27.99 -31.04
N LYS A 256 3.84 -28.50 -31.84
CA LYS A 256 3.56 -29.58 -32.79
C LYS A 256 3.28 -30.92 -32.07
N ILE A 257 2.09 -31.47 -32.27
CA ILE A 257 1.71 -32.81 -31.80
C ILE A 257 1.23 -33.63 -33.00
N PHE A 258 1.75 -34.85 -33.11
CA PHE A 258 1.40 -35.79 -34.17
C PHE A 258 0.63 -36.98 -33.60
N ASP A 259 -0.51 -37.30 -34.21
CA ASP A 259 -1.26 -38.53 -33.94
C ASP A 259 -0.75 -39.66 -34.86
N THR A 260 -0.32 -40.74 -34.22
CA THR A 260 0.17 -41.97 -34.90
C THR A 260 -0.91 -43.04 -35.09
N GLY A 261 -2.13 -42.79 -34.61
CA GLY A 261 -3.23 -43.75 -34.50
C GLY A 261 -3.16 -44.61 -33.23
N THR A 262 -1.99 -44.70 -32.59
CA THR A 262 -1.80 -45.45 -31.33
C THR A 262 -1.18 -44.62 -30.21
N ALA A 263 -0.65 -43.43 -30.53
CA ALA A 263 0.04 -42.54 -29.60
C ALA A 263 0.12 -41.11 -30.13
N PHE A 264 0.19 -40.14 -29.21
CA PHE A 264 0.52 -38.75 -29.49
C PHE A 264 2.02 -38.49 -29.28
N ILE A 265 2.69 -37.96 -30.31
CA ILE A 265 4.14 -37.71 -30.32
C ILE A 265 4.42 -36.20 -30.48
N PRO A 266 5.22 -35.58 -29.60
CA PRO A 266 5.55 -34.16 -29.70
C PRO A 266 6.67 -33.87 -30.72
N ASN A 267 6.67 -32.67 -31.28
CA ASN A 267 7.67 -32.03 -32.14
C ASN A 267 7.89 -32.65 -33.53
N ALA A 268 8.16 -33.94 -33.61
CA ALA A 268 8.48 -34.62 -34.85
C ALA A 268 8.03 -36.08 -34.80
N CYS A 269 7.56 -36.57 -35.94
CA CYS A 269 7.24 -37.98 -36.11
C CYS A 269 7.54 -38.43 -37.55
N GLN A 270 7.84 -39.71 -37.74
CA GLN A 270 8.29 -40.29 -39.01
C GLN A 270 7.31 -41.38 -39.47
N GLY A 271 6.99 -41.39 -40.77
CA GLY A 271 6.17 -42.44 -41.41
C GLY A 271 4.83 -41.93 -41.93
N ALA A 272 4.10 -42.82 -42.63
CA ALA A 272 2.85 -42.48 -43.33
C ALA A 272 1.66 -42.24 -42.39
N ASN A 273 1.74 -42.67 -41.14
CA ASN A 273 0.67 -42.54 -40.14
C ASN A 273 0.93 -41.35 -39.20
N CYS A 274 1.43 -40.21 -39.70
CA CYS A 274 1.89 -39.12 -38.85
C CYS A 274 1.07 -37.85 -39.12
N ASN A 275 -0.08 -37.72 -38.45
CA ASN A 275 -1.00 -36.62 -38.69
C ASN A 275 -0.71 -35.47 -37.71
N LEU A 276 -0.36 -34.29 -38.20
CA LEU A 276 -0.25 -33.09 -37.37
C LEU A 276 -1.65 -32.70 -36.88
N VAL A 277 -1.86 -32.78 -35.56
CA VAL A 277 -3.16 -32.53 -34.92
C VAL A 277 -3.18 -31.28 -34.04
N ALA A 278 -2.01 -30.79 -33.63
CA ALA A 278 -1.83 -29.49 -33.01
C ALA A 278 -0.50 -28.87 -33.40
N ASN A 279 -0.42 -27.54 -33.45
CA ASN A 279 0.77 -26.78 -33.76
C ASN A 279 0.89 -25.47 -32.95
N ASP A 280 -0.07 -25.17 -32.09
CA ASP A 280 -0.11 -23.95 -31.30
C ASP A 280 0.80 -24.00 -30.07
N ILE A 281 1.55 -22.92 -29.86
CA ILE A 281 2.50 -22.79 -28.76
C ILE A 281 1.85 -21.93 -27.69
N GLY A 282 1.77 -22.45 -26.47
CA GLY A 282 1.22 -21.73 -25.33
C GLY A 282 2.30 -21.29 -24.33
N LEU A 283 2.13 -20.08 -23.79
CA LEU A 283 2.84 -19.60 -22.61
C LEU A 283 1.84 -19.49 -21.46
N SER A 284 2.10 -20.21 -20.37
CA SER A 284 1.28 -20.18 -19.16
C SER A 284 1.81 -19.19 -18.11
N VAL A 285 0.90 -18.51 -17.42
CA VAL A 285 1.19 -17.73 -16.21
C VAL A 285 0.46 -18.35 -15.04
N THR A 286 1.18 -18.76 -14.00
CA THR A 286 0.60 -19.35 -12.77
C THR A 286 0.18 -18.27 -11.77
N GLY A 287 -0.63 -18.64 -10.78
CA GLY A 287 -0.99 -17.75 -9.68
C GLY A 287 0.24 -17.26 -8.92
N ASP A 288 1.19 -18.15 -8.63
CA ASP A 288 2.44 -17.80 -7.94
C ASP A 288 3.31 -16.83 -8.74
N ALA A 289 3.37 -16.97 -10.07
CA ALA A 289 4.08 -16.01 -10.91
C ALA A 289 3.43 -14.63 -10.88
N LEU A 290 2.09 -14.57 -10.94
CA LEU A 290 1.31 -13.33 -10.89
C LEU A 290 1.45 -12.64 -9.52
N PHE A 291 1.19 -13.36 -8.43
CA PHE A 291 1.27 -12.81 -7.08
C PHE A 291 2.71 -12.58 -6.62
N GLY A 292 3.69 -13.31 -7.15
CA GLY A 292 5.11 -13.01 -7.00
C GLY A 292 5.51 -11.67 -7.63
N ALA A 293 4.88 -11.27 -8.73
CA ALA A 293 5.05 -9.93 -9.30
C ALA A 293 4.31 -8.87 -8.47
N ILE A 294 3.05 -9.13 -8.10
CA ILE A 294 2.23 -8.23 -7.26
C ILE A 294 2.93 -7.92 -5.93
N ARG A 295 3.55 -8.92 -5.29
CA ARG A 295 4.32 -8.74 -4.05
C ARG A 295 5.41 -7.67 -4.16
N LYS A 296 6.03 -7.52 -5.34
CA LYS A 296 7.11 -6.53 -5.54
C LYS A 296 6.58 -5.09 -5.51
N SER A 297 5.28 -4.88 -5.73
CA SER A 297 4.63 -3.59 -5.60
C SER A 297 4.72 -3.07 -4.17
N ALA A 298 5.19 -1.83 -4.01
CA ALA A 298 5.17 -1.16 -2.70
C ALA A 298 3.74 -0.99 -2.18
N TYR A 299 2.82 -0.60 -3.07
CA TYR A 299 1.41 -0.41 -2.77
C TYR A 299 0.71 -1.66 -2.24
N PHE A 300 0.99 -2.82 -2.83
CA PHE A 300 0.47 -4.08 -2.30
C PHE A 300 1.00 -4.39 -0.89
N ARG A 301 2.32 -4.22 -0.68
CA ARG A 301 2.93 -4.43 0.65
C ARG A 301 2.37 -3.47 1.69
N THR A 302 2.19 -2.20 1.32
CA THR A 302 1.58 -1.18 2.18
C THR A 302 0.17 -1.55 2.58
N ASP A 303 -0.65 -2.08 1.65
CA ASP A 303 -2.01 -2.50 1.97
C ASP A 303 -2.04 -3.68 2.97
N ILE A 304 -1.20 -4.71 2.76
CA ILE A 304 -1.08 -5.84 3.69
C ILE A 304 -0.62 -5.33 5.07
N ASN A 305 0.44 -4.53 5.13
CA ASN A 305 0.96 -4.03 6.40
C ASN A 305 -0.04 -3.13 7.14
N ALA A 306 -0.79 -2.28 6.43
CA ALA A 306 -1.82 -1.44 7.01
C ALA A 306 -3.00 -2.25 7.57
N MET A 307 -3.41 -3.33 6.88
CA MET A 307 -4.41 -4.27 7.40
C MET A 307 -3.93 -4.93 8.70
N LEU A 308 -2.70 -5.43 8.72
CA LEU A 308 -2.11 -6.06 9.91
C LEU A 308 -1.92 -5.07 11.07
N ASP A 309 -1.58 -3.80 10.77
CA ASP A 309 -1.43 -2.73 11.76
C ASP A 309 -2.78 -2.47 12.44
N ARG A 310 -3.83 -2.29 11.64
CA ARG A 310 -5.19 -2.09 12.13
C ARG A 310 -5.67 -3.25 13.00
N MET A 311 -5.44 -4.50 12.57
CA MET A 311 -5.76 -5.68 13.37
C MET A 311 -5.02 -5.69 14.71
N THR A 312 -3.73 -5.36 14.70
CA THR A 312 -2.89 -5.33 15.91
C THR A 312 -3.38 -4.26 16.90
N PHE A 313 -3.63 -3.02 16.43
CA PHE A 313 -4.13 -1.92 17.27
C PHE A 313 -5.49 -2.24 17.88
N CYS A 314 -6.40 -2.80 17.09
CA CYS A 314 -7.70 -3.24 17.57
C CYS A 314 -7.62 -4.32 18.65
N LEU A 315 -6.88 -5.41 18.37
CA LEU A 315 -6.76 -6.52 19.30
C LEU A 315 -6.07 -6.09 20.60
N ARG A 316 -5.16 -5.12 20.52
CA ARG A 316 -4.54 -4.45 21.65
C ARG A 316 -5.57 -3.75 22.54
N ASP A 317 -6.40 -2.88 21.97
CA ASP A 317 -7.46 -2.18 22.73
C ASP A 317 -8.47 -3.17 23.32
N GLN A 318 -8.82 -4.22 22.58
CA GLN A 318 -9.67 -5.29 23.09
C GLN A 318 -9.00 -6.04 24.24
N ALA A 319 -7.72 -6.39 24.12
CA ALA A 319 -6.97 -7.06 25.18
C ALA A 319 -6.93 -6.23 26.47
N ALA A 320 -6.83 -4.90 26.36
CA ALA A 320 -6.81 -3.98 27.48
C ALA A 320 -8.20 -3.73 28.11
N SER A 321 -9.29 -3.88 27.35
CA SER A 321 -10.67 -3.62 27.83
C SER A 321 -11.41 -4.87 28.26
N SER A 322 -11.69 -5.78 27.32
CA SER A 322 -12.65 -6.89 27.45
C SER A 322 -12.06 -8.26 27.13
N GLY A 323 -10.83 -8.31 26.64
CA GLY A 323 -10.21 -9.47 26.01
C GLY A 323 -10.72 -9.74 24.59
N PHE A 324 -10.00 -10.56 23.84
CA PHE A 324 -10.45 -11.12 22.57
C PHE A 324 -10.38 -12.66 22.63
N THR A 325 -11.23 -13.32 21.83
CA THR A 325 -11.23 -14.78 21.68
C THR A 325 -10.91 -15.11 20.22
N PRO A 326 -9.81 -15.83 19.92
CA PRO A 326 -9.52 -16.27 18.56
C PRO A 326 -10.67 -17.11 17.97
N ALA A 327 -10.92 -16.97 16.67
CA ALA A 327 -11.93 -17.76 15.98
C ALA A 327 -11.48 -19.22 15.84
N ALA A 328 -12.37 -20.15 16.18
CA ALA A 328 -12.05 -21.58 16.14
C ALA A 328 -11.70 -22.06 14.72
N ILE A 329 -10.75 -22.99 14.64
CA ILE A 329 -10.40 -23.70 13.40
C ILE A 329 -10.97 -25.11 13.51
N SER A 330 -11.70 -25.55 12.48
CA SER A 330 -12.31 -26.89 12.47
C SER A 330 -11.26 -27.97 12.62
N GLY A 331 -11.47 -28.94 13.52
CA GLY A 331 -10.51 -30.03 13.76
C GLY A 331 -9.21 -29.63 14.48
N PHE A 332 -9.05 -28.36 14.86
CA PHE A 332 -7.93 -27.89 15.68
C PHE A 332 -8.39 -27.60 17.11
N THR A 333 -7.57 -28.00 18.08
CA THR A 333 -7.80 -27.72 19.51
C THR A 333 -6.64 -26.89 20.04
N SER A 334 -6.93 -25.77 20.68
CA SER A 334 -5.87 -24.92 21.25
C SER A 334 -5.09 -25.67 22.35
N PRO A 335 -3.77 -25.46 22.45
CA PRO A 335 -2.96 -25.99 23.55
C PRO A 335 -3.41 -25.47 24.92
N ILE A 336 -3.12 -26.20 26.00
CA ILE A 336 -3.61 -25.89 27.35
C ILE A 336 -3.14 -24.53 27.90
N ASP A 337 -2.03 -24.00 27.40
CA ASP A 337 -1.41 -22.75 27.87
C ASP A 337 -1.95 -21.49 27.16
N LYS A 338 -2.78 -21.63 26.13
CA LYS A 338 -3.27 -20.51 25.32
C LYS A 338 -4.59 -20.78 24.61
N SER A 339 -5.26 -19.72 24.19
CA SER A 339 -6.31 -19.76 23.18
C SER A 339 -5.71 -19.38 21.83
N ALA A 340 -5.90 -20.20 20.80
CA ALA A 340 -5.29 -20.02 19.49
C ALA A 340 -6.29 -20.33 18.38
N GLY A 341 -6.28 -19.55 17.30
CA GLY A 341 -7.22 -19.70 16.20
C GLY A 341 -6.98 -18.71 15.05
N ARG A 342 -8.00 -18.48 14.23
CA ARG A 342 -8.02 -17.42 13.22
C ARG A 342 -8.26 -16.05 13.87
N ILE A 343 -7.99 -15.00 13.11
CA ILE A 343 -8.49 -13.66 13.43
C ILE A 343 -10.02 -13.72 13.64
N PRO A 344 -10.57 -13.24 14.78
CA PRO A 344 -12.00 -13.17 14.99
C PRO A 344 -12.61 -11.99 14.20
N ASP A 345 -13.87 -12.08 13.80
CA ASP A 345 -14.55 -10.96 13.14
C ASP A 345 -14.70 -9.76 14.10
N ASN A 346 -14.38 -8.56 13.61
CA ASN A 346 -14.58 -7.32 14.35
C ASN A 346 -14.74 -6.12 13.43
N THR A 347 -15.69 -5.23 13.74
CA THR A 347 -15.98 -4.03 12.95
C THR A 347 -14.81 -3.05 12.84
N CYS A 348 -13.82 -3.16 13.73
CA CYS A 348 -12.68 -2.28 13.74
C CYS A 348 -11.59 -2.63 12.69
N TYR A 349 -11.65 -3.82 12.08
CA TYR A 349 -10.75 -4.26 10.99
C TYR A 349 -11.43 -5.12 9.92
N ASP A 350 -12.77 -5.14 9.85
CA ASP A 350 -13.51 -5.92 8.85
C ASP A 350 -13.45 -5.32 7.43
N ALA A 351 -14.30 -5.83 6.54
CA ALA A 351 -14.38 -5.41 5.15
C ALA A 351 -14.78 -3.94 4.93
N SER A 352 -15.34 -3.25 5.94
CA SER A 352 -15.65 -1.82 5.85
C SER A 352 -14.45 -0.93 6.16
N GLN A 353 -13.31 -1.51 6.53
CA GLN A 353 -12.13 -0.78 6.95
C GLN A 353 -11.07 -0.72 5.86
N ASN A 354 -10.35 0.41 5.81
CA ASN A 354 -9.23 0.56 4.90
C ASN A 354 -8.03 -0.32 5.33
N PRO A 355 -7.34 -0.99 4.38
CA PRO A 355 -7.60 -0.98 2.94
C PRO A 355 -8.81 -1.84 2.54
N LEU A 356 -9.79 -1.21 1.89
CA LEU A 356 -11.04 -1.88 1.50
C LEU A 356 -10.76 -3.13 0.64
N GLY A 357 -11.54 -4.19 0.89
CA GLY A 357 -11.45 -5.48 0.21
C GLY A 357 -10.37 -6.43 0.75
N TYR A 358 -9.35 -5.95 1.44
CA TYR A 358 -8.25 -6.82 1.88
C TYR A 358 -8.65 -7.81 2.97
N TYR A 359 -9.50 -7.42 3.92
CA TYR A 359 -9.93 -8.30 5.00
C TYR A 359 -10.49 -9.64 4.47
N ASP A 360 -11.51 -9.61 3.62
CA ASP A 360 -12.14 -10.84 3.10
C ASP A 360 -11.22 -11.64 2.18
N HIS A 361 -10.29 -10.97 1.50
CA HIS A 361 -9.35 -11.63 0.61
C HIS A 361 -8.14 -12.25 1.33
N TYR A 362 -7.80 -11.80 2.55
CA TYR A 362 -6.58 -12.24 3.24
C TYR A 362 -6.79 -12.75 4.67
N LYS A 363 -7.99 -12.67 5.26
CA LYS A 363 -8.23 -13.14 6.65
C LYS A 363 -7.94 -14.62 6.88
N GLU A 364 -8.08 -15.46 5.85
CA GLU A 364 -7.68 -16.88 5.90
C GLU A 364 -6.16 -17.06 6.03
N MET A 365 -5.36 -16.00 5.94
CA MET A 365 -3.92 -16.05 6.20
C MET A 365 -3.56 -15.57 7.62
N VAL A 366 -4.52 -15.04 8.38
CA VAL A 366 -4.26 -14.41 9.67
C VAL A 366 -4.64 -15.35 10.81
N PHE A 367 -3.68 -15.61 11.69
CA PHE A 367 -3.82 -16.39 12.91
C PHE A 367 -3.55 -15.51 14.12
N VAL A 368 -4.21 -15.81 15.22
CA VAL A 368 -4.04 -15.09 16.48
C VAL A 368 -3.98 -16.09 17.62
N ALA A 369 -3.08 -15.83 18.58
CA ALA A 369 -3.07 -16.55 19.85
C ALA A 369 -2.96 -15.57 21.02
N LYS A 370 -3.50 -16.00 22.17
CA LYS A 370 -3.47 -15.27 23.45
C LYS A 370 -3.11 -16.25 24.58
N PRO A 371 -2.16 -15.91 25.48
CA PRO A 371 -1.84 -16.76 26.62
C PRO A 371 -3.02 -16.86 27.59
N ASN A 372 -3.20 -18.02 28.21
CA ASN A 372 -4.18 -18.19 29.30
C ASN A 372 -3.71 -17.53 30.60
N SER A 373 -2.39 -17.32 30.75
CA SER A 373 -1.76 -16.60 31.86
C SER A 373 -0.41 -16.03 31.44
N GLY A 374 -0.01 -14.87 31.97
CA GLY A 374 1.25 -14.22 31.64
C GLY A 374 1.25 -13.58 30.24
N ASN A 375 2.45 -13.35 29.71
CA ASN A 375 2.66 -12.72 28.40
C ASN A 375 3.42 -13.66 27.46
N PHE A 376 3.26 -13.45 26.16
CA PHE A 376 4.15 -14.05 25.16
C PHE A 376 5.45 -13.27 25.01
N THR A 377 6.47 -13.96 24.52
CA THR A 377 7.69 -13.34 24.00
C THR A 377 7.60 -13.32 22.48
N VAL A 378 7.47 -12.14 21.86
CA VAL A 378 7.34 -11.99 20.41
C VAL A 378 8.44 -11.09 19.88
N ASN A 379 9.31 -11.62 19.01
CA ASN A 379 10.48 -10.88 18.49
C ASN A 379 11.36 -10.26 19.58
N GLY A 380 11.44 -10.91 20.75
CA GLY A 380 12.18 -10.43 21.93
C GLY A 380 11.38 -9.52 22.88
N ASP A 381 10.21 -9.02 22.48
CA ASP A 381 9.32 -8.28 23.38
C ASP A 381 8.60 -9.25 24.31
N THR A 382 8.70 -9.03 25.62
CA THR A 382 8.13 -9.90 26.67
C THR A 382 6.79 -9.41 27.22
N ASN A 383 6.24 -8.31 26.68
CA ASN A 383 5.00 -7.67 27.13
C ASN A 383 3.83 -7.87 26.16
N CYS A 384 3.84 -8.97 25.40
CA CYS A 384 2.80 -9.25 24.42
C CYS A 384 1.61 -9.96 25.07
N ALA A 385 0.46 -9.29 25.10
CA ALA A 385 -0.83 -9.84 25.50
C ALA A 385 -1.38 -10.86 24.48
N GLY A 386 -0.77 -10.94 23.30
CA GLY A 386 -1.04 -11.94 22.28
C GLY A 386 -0.06 -11.83 21.12
N VAL A 387 -0.23 -12.67 20.10
CA VAL A 387 0.52 -12.63 18.85
C VAL A 387 -0.44 -12.64 17.68
N LEU A 388 -0.15 -11.80 16.68
CA LEU A 388 -0.76 -11.87 15.36
C LEU A 388 0.26 -12.45 14.38
N LEU A 389 -0.14 -13.51 13.68
CA LEU A 389 0.67 -14.20 12.67
C LEU A 389 -0.03 -14.04 11.32
N PHE A 390 0.71 -13.61 10.30
CA PHE A 390 0.23 -13.62 8.92
C PHE A 390 1.06 -14.62 8.12
N ALA A 391 0.40 -15.72 7.77
CA ALA A 391 0.94 -16.79 6.97
C ALA A 391 1.11 -16.31 5.53
N ASN A 392 2.33 -16.44 5.04
CA ASN A 392 2.68 -15.89 3.76
C ASN A 392 2.30 -16.86 2.61
N GLN A 393 2.86 -16.66 1.42
CA GLN A 393 2.71 -17.57 0.29
C GLN A 393 3.11 -18.99 0.69
N ARG A 394 2.53 -20.00 0.03
CA ARG A 394 2.76 -21.39 0.41
C ARG A 394 4.25 -21.75 0.36
N GLY A 395 4.74 -22.36 1.44
CA GLY A 395 6.01 -23.06 1.47
C GLY A 395 5.96 -24.40 0.74
N SER A 396 7.12 -25.06 0.62
CA SER A 396 7.20 -26.40 0.02
C SER A 396 6.35 -27.40 0.82
N GLY A 397 5.49 -28.16 0.13
CA GLY A 397 4.62 -29.17 0.73
C GLY A 397 3.33 -28.65 1.37
N GLN A 398 3.17 -27.33 1.52
CA GLN A 398 1.91 -26.75 2.00
C GLN A 398 0.85 -26.80 0.90
N LEU A 399 -0.33 -27.34 1.22
CA LEU A 399 -1.47 -27.43 0.31
C LEU A 399 -2.68 -26.74 0.94
N ARG A 400 -3.34 -25.86 0.18
CA ARG A 400 -4.49 -25.05 0.65
C ARG A 400 -5.68 -25.15 -0.33
N VAL A 401 -5.98 -26.36 -0.79
CA VAL A 401 -6.97 -26.62 -1.86
C VAL A 401 -8.34 -26.99 -1.27
N THR A 402 -8.36 -27.96 -0.36
CA THR A 402 -9.60 -28.48 0.27
C THR A 402 -9.88 -27.80 1.62
N ALA A 403 -11.10 -27.90 2.13
CA ALA A 403 -11.45 -27.37 3.44
C ALA A 403 -10.56 -27.95 4.56
N ALA A 404 -10.37 -29.27 4.59
CA ALA A 404 -9.51 -29.92 5.59
C ALA A 404 -8.04 -29.45 5.52
N GLN A 405 -7.54 -29.16 4.33
CA GLN A 405 -6.21 -28.58 4.15
C GLN A 405 -6.13 -27.14 4.67
N LYS A 406 -7.16 -26.33 4.40
CA LYS A 406 -7.28 -24.96 4.89
C LYS A 406 -7.49 -24.85 6.41
N ASP A 407 -8.04 -25.90 7.01
CA ASP A 407 -8.21 -26.02 8.45
C ASP A 407 -6.96 -26.54 9.19
N ALA A 408 -5.90 -26.94 8.47
CA ALA A 408 -4.67 -27.42 9.09
C ALA A 408 -3.64 -26.29 9.23
N PRO A 409 -3.29 -25.83 10.45
CA PRO A 409 -2.33 -24.73 10.65
C PRO A 409 -0.96 -24.98 10.02
N GLY A 410 -0.52 -26.24 9.91
CA GLY A 410 0.75 -26.62 9.26
C GLY A 410 0.79 -26.38 7.75
N ASN A 411 -0.35 -26.13 7.10
CA ASN A 411 -0.38 -25.64 5.72
C ASN A 411 -0.17 -24.13 5.62
N TYR A 412 -0.09 -23.40 6.73
CA TYR A 412 0.03 -21.95 6.75
C TYR A 412 1.30 -21.49 7.44
N LEU A 413 1.46 -21.85 8.72
CA LEU A 413 2.58 -21.45 9.56
C LEU A 413 3.73 -22.46 9.43
N GLU A 414 4.95 -22.02 9.73
CA GLU A 414 6.13 -22.89 9.70
C GLU A 414 7.06 -22.74 10.91
N GLY A 415 8.01 -23.68 11.02
CA GLY A 415 9.11 -23.63 11.97
C GLY A 415 8.67 -23.46 13.44
N GLY A 416 9.32 -22.51 14.12
CA GLY A 416 9.05 -22.20 15.52
C GLY A 416 7.63 -21.67 15.75
N ASN A 417 7.08 -20.88 14.82
CA ASN A 417 5.73 -20.33 14.95
C ASN A 417 4.67 -21.42 14.87
N LEU A 418 4.78 -22.36 13.94
CA LEU A 418 3.89 -23.52 13.87
C LEU A 418 3.95 -24.35 15.17
N THR A 419 5.15 -24.61 15.67
CA THR A 419 5.36 -25.39 16.90
C THR A 419 4.74 -24.69 18.09
N SER A 420 5.04 -23.41 18.29
CA SER A 420 4.49 -22.59 19.37
C SER A 420 2.98 -22.40 19.26
N PHE A 421 2.41 -22.38 18.06
CA PHE A 421 0.97 -22.23 17.85
C PHE A 421 0.20 -23.52 18.17
N THR A 422 0.74 -24.69 17.78
CA THR A 422 0.04 -25.98 17.83
C THR A 422 0.37 -26.84 19.05
N ALA A 423 1.44 -26.53 19.78
CA ALA A 423 1.86 -27.21 21.01
C ALA A 423 2.09 -26.19 22.13
N PRO A 424 2.26 -26.62 23.40
CA PRO A 424 2.63 -25.71 24.49
C PRO A 424 3.91 -24.91 24.16
N GLY A 425 3.88 -23.61 24.41
CA GLY A 425 4.93 -22.66 24.02
C GLY A 425 4.42 -21.22 23.97
N THR A 426 5.27 -20.27 24.38
CA THR A 426 4.93 -18.85 24.55
C THR A 426 5.84 -17.91 23.75
N THR A 427 6.69 -18.45 22.88
CA THR A 427 7.66 -17.66 22.11
C THR A 427 7.33 -17.72 20.62
N PHE A 428 7.24 -16.56 19.99
CA PHE A 428 7.02 -16.39 18.55
C PHE A 428 8.08 -15.46 17.98
N ALA A 429 8.49 -15.72 16.74
CA ALA A 429 9.50 -14.90 16.08
C ALA A 429 9.30 -14.88 14.57
N GLY A 430 9.53 -13.73 13.94
CA GLY A 430 9.44 -13.55 12.51
C GLY A 430 9.63 -12.09 12.12
N ASP A 431 9.47 -11.78 10.85
CA ASP A 431 9.54 -10.39 10.41
C ASP A 431 8.29 -9.64 10.86
N ILE A 432 8.45 -8.38 11.23
CA ILE A 432 7.34 -7.52 11.69
C ILE A 432 6.53 -7.00 10.48
N LEU A 433 7.20 -6.78 9.35
CA LEU A 433 6.61 -6.22 8.14
C LEU A 433 6.57 -7.25 7.02
N PHE A 434 5.49 -7.24 6.25
CA PHE A 434 5.41 -7.91 4.97
C PHE A 434 6.23 -7.14 3.93
N ASP A 435 7.30 -7.75 3.44
CA ASP A 435 8.27 -7.13 2.54
C ASP A 435 8.58 -8.02 1.30
N ARG A 436 9.55 -7.61 0.47
CA ARG A 436 10.05 -8.34 -0.69
C ARG A 436 10.69 -9.67 -0.24
N VAL A 437 10.68 -10.66 -1.13
CA VAL A 437 11.32 -11.99 -0.95
C VAL A 437 12.85 -11.91 -0.82
N THR A 438 13.42 -10.73 -0.89
CA THR A 438 14.80 -10.51 -0.52
C THR A 438 14.79 -9.22 0.29
N PRO A 439 14.93 -9.30 1.62
CA PRO A 439 15.54 -10.42 2.38
C PRO A 439 14.60 -11.57 2.85
N GLN A 440 13.26 -11.51 2.72
CA GLN A 440 12.35 -12.50 3.33
C GLN A 440 12.20 -13.81 2.53
N ALA A 441 11.99 -14.96 3.17
CA ALA A 441 11.58 -16.15 2.40
C ALA A 441 10.10 -16.04 1.93
N VAL A 442 9.77 -16.70 0.82
CA VAL A 442 8.41 -16.69 0.24
C VAL A 442 7.35 -17.11 1.27
N GLY A 443 7.66 -18.18 2.01
CA GLY A 443 6.78 -18.73 3.04
C GLY A 443 6.84 -18.04 4.40
N GLN A 444 7.83 -17.18 4.63
CA GLN A 444 8.13 -16.67 5.97
C GLN A 444 6.94 -15.95 6.61
N ASP A 445 6.54 -16.46 7.78
CA ASP A 445 5.52 -15.89 8.66
C ASP A 445 5.87 -14.47 9.10
N ILE A 446 4.90 -13.56 8.93
CA ILE A 446 4.97 -12.23 9.54
C ILE A 446 4.42 -12.34 10.96
N THR A 447 5.18 -11.86 11.94
CA THR A 447 4.91 -12.06 13.36
C THR A 447 4.88 -10.73 14.08
N ARG A 448 3.75 -10.41 14.72
CA ARG A 448 3.55 -9.14 15.43
C ARG A 448 3.10 -9.37 16.85
N CYS A 449 3.75 -8.67 17.77
CA CYS A 449 3.29 -8.54 19.14
C CYS A 449 1.93 -7.85 19.15
N ILE A 450 0.97 -8.35 19.92
CA ILE A 450 -0.19 -7.58 20.36
C ILE A 450 0.18 -7.07 21.75
N PRO A 451 0.58 -5.79 21.91
CA PRO A 451 1.10 -5.29 23.18
C PRO A 451 0.04 -5.32 24.29
N SER A 452 0.50 -5.43 25.54
CA SER A 452 -0.36 -5.15 26.70
C SER A 452 -0.62 -3.65 26.84
N GLY A 453 -1.88 -3.25 27.04
CA GLY A 453 -2.28 -1.85 27.27
C GLY A 453 -2.97 -1.20 26.05
N GLY A 454 -3.64 -0.07 26.26
CA GLY A 454 -4.38 0.64 25.20
C GLY A 454 -3.47 1.28 24.15
N SER A 455 -4.00 1.57 22.95
CA SER A 455 -3.25 2.18 21.84
C SER A 455 -2.59 3.51 22.19
N PHE A 456 -3.23 4.31 23.04
CA PHE A 456 -2.66 5.56 23.56
C PHE A 456 -2.30 5.43 25.03
N THR A 457 -1.15 6.00 25.40
CA THR A 457 -0.66 6.15 26.77
C THR A 457 -0.86 7.61 27.19
N PRO A 458 -1.81 7.89 28.11
CA PRO A 458 -2.00 9.22 28.66
C PRO A 458 -0.81 9.67 29.52
N VAL A 459 -0.50 10.96 29.45
CA VAL A 459 0.44 11.68 30.31
C VAL A 459 -0.36 12.64 31.16
N GLU A 460 -0.51 12.28 32.42
CA GLU A 460 -1.29 13.00 33.41
C GLU A 460 -0.45 14.08 34.10
N SER A 461 -1.12 15.12 34.60
CA SER A 461 -0.51 16.15 35.44
C SER A 461 -0.31 15.63 36.86
N PRO A 462 0.95 15.49 37.34
CA PRO A 462 1.21 15.04 38.71
C PRO A 462 0.59 15.98 39.75
N LYS A 463 0.53 17.29 39.45
CA LYS A 463 -0.04 18.30 40.34
C LYS A 463 -1.55 18.19 40.48
N LEU A 464 -2.27 17.86 39.40
CA LEU A 464 -3.70 17.60 39.51
C LEU A 464 -3.98 16.36 40.37
N ALA A 465 -3.19 15.30 40.18
CA ALA A 465 -3.28 14.09 41.00
C ALA A 465 -3.02 14.38 42.49
N GLU A 466 -2.00 15.18 42.82
CA GLU A 466 -1.71 15.61 44.19
C GLU A 466 -2.85 16.41 44.83
N LEU A 467 -3.53 17.25 44.04
CA LEU A 467 -4.67 18.04 44.48
C LEU A 467 -5.97 17.23 44.57
N GLY A 468 -5.96 15.95 44.16
CA GLY A 468 -7.17 15.13 44.05
C GLY A 468 -8.14 15.64 42.98
N LEU A 469 -7.62 16.44 42.04
CA LEU A 469 -8.34 16.91 40.86
C LEU A 469 -8.12 15.88 39.75
N GLY A 470 -9.19 15.46 39.08
CA GLY A 470 -9.03 14.48 38.00
C GLY A 470 -8.29 15.07 36.79
N GLN A 471 -7.95 14.23 35.82
CA GLN A 471 -7.01 14.57 34.74
C GLN A 471 -7.67 15.14 33.48
N LEU A 472 -6.85 15.80 32.66
CA LEU A 472 -7.24 16.39 31.37
C LEU A 472 -7.07 15.46 30.18
N VAL A 473 -6.73 14.19 30.38
CA VAL A 473 -6.53 13.25 29.29
C VAL A 473 -6.93 11.86 29.72
N ALA A 474 -7.66 11.15 28.86
CA ALA A 474 -8.06 9.78 29.09
C ALA A 474 -8.19 9.04 27.76
N TYR A 475 -7.88 7.73 27.77
CA TYR A 475 -8.11 6.87 26.62
C TYR A 475 -9.07 5.75 26.99
N ASP A 476 -10.26 5.75 26.38
CA ASP A 476 -11.23 4.68 26.50
C ASP A 476 -10.91 3.60 25.47
N THR A 477 -10.40 2.45 25.94
CA THR A 477 -10.04 1.31 25.09
C THR A 477 -11.25 0.56 24.54
N GLY A 478 -12.41 0.62 25.21
CA GLY A 478 -13.64 -0.03 24.75
C GLY A 478 -14.28 0.74 23.59
N LEU A 479 -14.27 2.08 23.68
CA LEU A 479 -14.74 2.98 22.63
C LEU A 479 -13.66 3.33 21.61
N ARG A 480 -12.39 3.03 21.91
CA ARG A 480 -11.20 3.43 21.14
C ARG A 480 -11.16 4.94 20.91
N ARG A 481 -11.52 5.69 21.95
CA ARG A 481 -11.67 7.15 21.95
C ARG A 481 -10.65 7.78 22.87
N LEU A 482 -9.88 8.74 22.32
CA LEU A 482 -9.06 9.63 23.13
C LEU A 482 -9.89 10.86 23.51
N ILE A 483 -9.88 11.18 24.80
CA ILE A 483 -10.56 12.34 25.37
C ILE A 483 -9.47 13.32 25.80
N LEU A 484 -9.52 14.51 25.25
CA LEU A 484 -8.67 15.63 25.64
C LEU A 484 -9.49 16.71 26.31
N GLY A 485 -9.08 17.08 27.51
CA GLY A 485 -9.77 17.99 28.38
C GLY A 485 -10.92 17.32 29.14
N ARG A 486 -11.64 18.13 29.90
CA ARG A 486 -12.81 17.77 30.69
C ARG A 486 -13.70 18.99 30.95
N ASN A 487 -14.96 18.70 31.19
CA ASN A 487 -15.84 19.56 31.97
C ASN A 487 -15.34 19.67 33.42
N ASP A 488 -15.57 20.78 34.11
CA ASP A 488 -15.33 21.01 35.56
C ASP A 488 -13.90 21.31 36.05
N LEU A 489 -12.95 21.64 35.16
CA LEU A 489 -11.60 21.97 35.59
C LEU A 489 -11.01 23.15 34.82
N THR A 490 -10.79 24.24 35.54
CA THR A 490 -10.31 25.51 34.99
C THR A 490 -9.24 26.15 35.88
N THR A 491 -8.75 27.32 35.46
CA THR A 491 -7.87 28.16 36.27
C THR A 491 -8.52 28.71 37.55
N ALA A 492 -9.83 28.53 37.75
CA ALA A 492 -10.48 28.80 39.03
C ALA A 492 -10.14 27.73 40.08
N ASP A 493 -9.74 26.54 39.64
CA ASP A 493 -9.57 25.34 40.46
C ASP A 493 -8.09 24.98 40.67
N ALA A 494 -7.24 25.22 39.67
CA ALA A 494 -5.80 24.94 39.70
C ALA A 494 -4.99 25.99 38.91
N ASP A 495 -3.68 26.04 39.13
CA ASP A 495 -2.79 26.88 38.32
C ASP A 495 -2.80 26.43 36.84
N ALA A 496 -2.72 27.38 35.91
CA ALA A 496 -2.70 27.12 34.48
C ALA A 496 -1.55 26.18 34.07
N ASP A 497 -0.43 26.24 34.80
CA ASP A 497 0.74 25.36 34.58
C ASP A 497 0.44 23.88 34.89
N TYR A 498 -0.63 23.59 35.64
CA TYR A 498 -1.03 22.22 35.98
C TYR A 498 -2.03 21.65 34.99
N LEU A 499 -2.68 22.51 34.21
CA LEU A 499 -3.79 22.20 33.31
C LEU A 499 -3.28 21.80 31.92
N PHE A 500 -2.50 20.72 31.87
CA PHE A 500 -2.05 20.08 30.63
C PHE A 500 -2.44 18.60 30.60
N GLY A 501 -2.47 18.04 29.39
CA GLY A 501 -2.64 16.62 29.15
C GLY A 501 -2.02 16.23 27.81
N CYS A 502 -1.36 15.08 27.75
CA CYS A 502 -0.85 14.54 26.50
C CYS A 502 -1.21 13.06 26.38
N ALA A 503 -1.22 12.53 25.16
CA ALA A 503 -1.36 11.10 24.92
C ALA A 503 -0.52 10.69 23.72
N TRP A 504 0.33 9.68 23.90
CA TRP A 504 1.18 9.16 22.84
C TRP A 504 0.66 7.79 22.39
N LEU A 505 0.72 7.50 21.08
CA LEU A 505 0.68 6.10 20.65
C LEU A 505 1.76 5.35 21.41
N ALA A 506 1.49 4.17 21.95
CA ALA A 506 2.55 3.55 22.75
C ALA A 506 3.71 2.99 21.91
N ASP A 507 3.55 2.93 20.59
CA ASP A 507 4.55 2.39 19.67
C ASP A 507 5.19 3.56 18.91
N SER A 508 6.52 3.56 18.82
CA SER A 508 7.28 4.40 17.90
C SER A 508 7.72 3.59 16.69
N ARG A 509 7.86 4.24 15.52
CA ARG A 509 8.28 3.56 14.29
C ARG A 509 9.25 4.38 13.46
N PRO A 510 10.14 3.73 12.68
CA PRO A 510 10.94 4.40 11.68
C PRO A 510 10.06 5.16 10.68
N LEU A 511 10.43 6.39 10.34
CA LEU A 511 9.66 7.21 9.41
C LEU A 511 9.74 6.71 7.97
N GLY A 512 10.88 6.12 7.57
CA GLY A 512 11.08 5.55 6.23
C GLY A 512 10.80 6.56 5.11
N GLY A 513 9.91 6.19 4.18
CA GLY A 513 9.46 7.04 3.08
C GLY A 513 8.43 8.11 3.47
N GLY A 514 8.05 8.19 4.75
CA GLY A 514 7.02 9.10 5.28
C GLY A 514 5.89 8.36 5.99
N LEU A 515 4.87 9.11 6.40
CA LEU A 515 3.68 8.55 7.03
C LEU A 515 2.41 9.27 6.58
N HIS A 516 1.31 8.54 6.61
CA HIS A 516 -0.04 9.06 6.45
C HIS A 516 -0.83 8.79 7.73
N VAL A 517 -1.61 9.77 8.17
CA VAL A 517 -2.45 9.68 9.37
C VAL A 517 -3.85 10.17 9.04
N TYR A 518 -4.84 9.51 9.63
CA TYR A 518 -6.21 9.97 9.65
C TYR A 518 -6.79 9.87 11.06
N PHE A 519 -7.59 10.87 11.44
CA PHE A 519 -8.46 10.82 12.63
C PHE A 519 -9.64 11.77 12.41
N SER A 520 -10.72 11.57 13.17
CA SER A 520 -11.78 12.56 13.32
C SER A 520 -11.77 13.15 14.72
N PHE A 521 -12.22 14.39 14.86
CA PHE A 521 -12.40 14.99 16.17
C PHE A 521 -13.64 15.88 16.25
N GLN A 522 -14.11 16.11 17.47
CA GLN A 522 -15.16 17.09 17.76
C GLN A 522 -14.94 17.69 19.15
N PHE A 523 -14.99 19.02 19.25
CA PHE A 523 -15.10 19.70 20.54
C PHE A 523 -16.54 19.58 21.05
N ARG A 524 -16.68 19.14 22.30
CA ARG A 524 -17.94 18.84 22.95
C ARG A 524 -18.45 20.07 23.71
N ASP A 525 -19.75 20.30 23.65
CA ASP A 525 -20.40 21.30 24.49
C ASP A 525 -20.46 20.79 25.93
N VAL A 526 -19.58 21.35 26.76
CA VAL A 526 -19.45 21.06 28.19
C VAL A 526 -19.56 22.37 28.96
N GLY A 527 -20.41 22.41 29.99
CA GLY A 527 -20.67 23.65 30.73
C GLY A 527 -21.28 24.78 29.89
N GLY A 528 -21.85 24.48 28.70
CA GLY A 528 -22.43 25.47 27.80
C GLY A 528 -21.43 26.14 26.84
N SER A 529 -20.21 25.63 26.74
CA SER A 529 -19.14 26.08 25.85
C SER A 529 -18.40 24.89 25.24
N VAL A 530 -17.76 25.07 24.07
CA VAL A 530 -16.79 24.07 23.53
C VAL A 530 -15.35 24.42 23.93
N GLY A 531 -15.16 25.39 24.82
CA GLY A 531 -13.86 25.87 25.27
C GLY A 531 -13.27 26.98 24.38
N LEU A 532 -12.10 27.48 24.79
CA LEU A 532 -11.35 28.51 24.08
C LEU A 532 -9.89 28.12 23.82
N ASN A 533 -9.46 26.90 24.16
CA ASN A 533 -8.05 26.53 24.10
C ASN A 533 -7.69 25.86 22.77
N GLY A 534 -8.09 24.60 22.58
CA GLY A 534 -7.63 23.78 21.47
C GLY A 534 -6.77 22.60 21.89
N PHE A 535 -6.10 22.00 20.91
CA PHE A 535 -5.17 20.88 21.07
C PHE A 535 -4.21 20.84 19.87
N ALA A 536 -3.16 20.02 19.95
CA ALA A 536 -2.29 19.74 18.80
C ALA A 536 -2.13 18.23 18.58
N PHE A 537 -2.03 17.83 17.31
CA PHE A 537 -1.48 16.53 16.92
C PHE A 537 0.03 16.68 16.75
N ALA A 538 0.83 15.80 17.34
CA ALA A 538 2.28 15.89 17.36
C ALA A 538 2.95 14.68 16.69
N VAL A 539 3.94 14.95 15.86
CA VAL A 539 4.94 14.02 15.35
C VAL A 539 6.27 14.42 16.00
N ALA A 540 6.70 13.69 17.02
CA ALA A 540 7.94 13.96 17.73
C ALA A 540 9.02 12.93 17.39
N ASP A 541 10.28 13.33 17.39
CA ASP A 541 11.40 12.41 17.27
C ASP A 541 11.43 11.42 18.45
N ALA A 542 11.38 10.12 18.20
CA ALA A 542 11.17 9.07 19.22
C ALA A 542 12.46 8.54 19.85
N ASP A 543 13.42 9.42 20.14
CA ASP A 543 14.62 9.05 20.89
C ASP A 543 14.30 9.03 22.39
N PRO A 544 14.35 7.87 23.08
CA PRO A 544 13.97 7.76 24.48
C PRO A 544 14.76 8.68 25.42
N ALA A 545 15.97 9.10 25.01
CA ALA A 545 16.78 10.05 25.76
C ALA A 545 16.26 11.50 25.67
N ARG A 546 15.43 11.80 24.67
CA ARG A 546 14.91 13.15 24.38
C ARG A 546 13.39 13.24 24.49
N ASN A 547 12.67 12.28 23.95
CA ASN A 547 11.22 12.16 23.99
C ASN A 547 10.83 10.74 24.38
N ASN A 548 10.03 10.62 25.42
CA ASN A 548 9.48 9.35 25.88
C ASN A 548 7.96 9.46 26.01
N LEU A 549 7.30 8.35 26.34
CA LEU A 549 5.84 8.31 26.50
C LEU A 549 5.30 9.14 27.68
N ASN A 550 6.17 9.77 28.49
CA ASN A 550 5.80 10.67 29.58
C ASN A 550 6.03 12.15 29.22
N ALA A 551 6.41 12.46 27.99
CA ALA A 551 6.68 13.85 27.59
C ALA A 551 5.37 14.63 27.41
N CYS A 552 5.30 15.83 27.98
CA CYS A 552 4.21 16.77 27.76
C CYS A 552 4.73 18.20 27.96
N GLY A 553 4.29 19.13 27.11
CA GLY A 553 4.66 20.54 27.16
C GLY A 553 3.92 21.32 28.24
N ALA A 554 4.11 22.64 28.22
CA ALA A 554 3.45 23.57 29.14
C ALA A 554 1.93 23.62 28.93
N GLY A 555 1.21 23.98 30.00
CA GLY A 555 -0.22 24.30 29.95
C GLY A 555 -0.48 25.64 29.26
N GLY A 556 -1.68 26.18 29.42
CA GLY A 556 -1.99 27.51 28.89
C GLY A 556 -2.01 27.54 27.35
N SER A 557 -1.39 28.55 26.74
CA SER A 557 -1.36 28.70 25.28
C SER A 557 -0.33 27.81 24.57
N HIS A 558 0.46 27.04 25.31
CA HIS A 558 1.39 26.06 24.74
C HIS A 558 0.69 24.78 24.25
N LEU A 559 -0.60 24.59 24.60
CA LEU A 559 -1.43 23.44 24.23
C LEU A 559 -0.79 22.07 24.57
N GLY A 560 0.07 22.01 25.58
CA GLY A 560 0.86 20.81 25.90
C GLY A 560 1.89 20.42 24.82
N TYR A 561 2.05 21.22 23.75
CA TYR A 561 2.94 20.92 22.62
C TYR A 561 4.32 21.56 22.82
N SER A 562 4.35 22.84 23.17
CA SER A 562 5.57 23.65 23.38
C SER A 562 5.84 23.89 24.87
N GLY A 563 6.97 24.55 25.17
CA GLY A 563 7.35 24.94 26.52
C GLY A 563 7.62 23.81 27.52
N ASN A 564 7.88 24.21 28.76
CA ASN A 564 8.25 23.32 29.87
C ASN A 564 7.31 23.54 31.06
N ASN A 565 6.53 22.52 31.44
CA ASN A 565 5.65 22.60 32.61
C ASN A 565 6.38 22.35 33.95
N SER A 566 7.68 22.01 33.95
CA SER A 566 8.47 21.67 35.16
C SER A 566 8.07 20.39 35.91
N PHE A 567 7.05 19.65 35.47
CA PHE A 567 6.55 18.43 36.12
C PHE A 567 6.78 17.17 35.30
N THR A 568 6.68 17.26 33.98
CA THR A 568 6.97 16.19 33.01
C THR A 568 8.09 16.63 32.08
N PRO A 569 8.82 15.70 31.44
CA PRO A 569 9.74 16.05 30.37
C PRO A 569 9.03 16.85 29.27
N LYS A 570 9.62 17.95 28.81
CA LYS A 570 9.10 18.68 27.64
C LYS A 570 9.24 17.86 26.37
N ILE A 571 8.41 18.16 25.37
CA ILE A 571 8.55 17.57 24.03
C ILE A 571 9.71 18.27 23.31
N ASN A 572 10.85 17.58 23.22
CA ASN A 572 12.05 18.05 22.56
C ASN A 572 11.96 17.95 21.03
N TYR A 573 12.66 18.86 20.36
CA TYR A 573 12.82 18.85 18.90
C TYR A 573 13.65 17.65 18.43
N PRO A 574 13.62 17.29 17.13
CA PRO A 574 12.73 17.81 16.11
C PRO A 574 11.30 17.30 16.33
N LYS A 575 10.33 18.16 16.04
CA LYS A 575 8.91 17.85 16.15
C LYS A 575 8.09 18.66 15.15
N ILE A 576 6.97 18.08 14.70
CA ILE A 576 5.98 18.74 13.83
C ILE A 576 4.65 18.65 14.56
N GLY A 577 3.90 19.74 14.58
CA GLY A 577 2.57 19.81 15.14
C GLY A 577 1.56 20.23 14.08
N ILE A 578 0.32 19.79 14.24
CA ILE A 578 -0.84 20.41 13.62
C ILE A 578 -1.74 20.86 14.76
N GLU A 579 -1.87 22.16 14.96
CA GLU A 579 -2.75 22.70 15.99
C GLU A 579 -4.15 22.98 15.50
N PHE A 580 -5.06 22.95 16.46
CA PHE A 580 -6.47 23.26 16.34
C PHE A 580 -6.80 24.26 17.44
N ASP A 581 -6.34 25.50 17.24
CA ASP A 581 -6.42 26.56 18.23
C ASP A 581 -7.80 27.23 18.19
N GLN A 582 -8.43 27.29 19.36
CA GLN A 582 -9.71 27.93 19.55
C GLN A 582 -9.59 29.38 19.97
N SER A 583 -8.40 29.94 20.19
CA SER A 583 -8.21 31.34 20.54
C SER A 583 -7.06 31.95 19.76
N ARG A 584 -6.79 33.22 20.06
CA ARG A 584 -5.63 33.93 19.59
C ARG A 584 -4.94 34.53 20.80
N ASN A 585 -3.63 34.36 20.92
CA ASN A 585 -2.85 35.08 21.92
C ASN A 585 -2.69 36.55 21.51
N THR A 586 -3.10 37.48 22.38
CA THR A 586 -3.18 38.92 22.01
C THR A 586 -2.29 39.88 22.78
N ASN A 587 -1.58 39.48 23.85
CA ASN A 587 -0.83 40.44 24.69
C ASN A 587 0.41 39.86 25.43
N PHE A 588 1.41 39.34 24.71
CA PHE A 588 2.63 38.84 25.35
C PHE A 588 3.69 39.91 25.65
N SER A 589 4.36 39.77 26.81
CA SER A 589 5.61 40.46 27.12
C SER A 589 6.56 39.54 27.89
N GLU A 590 7.81 39.38 27.41
CA GLU A 590 8.85 38.61 28.12
C GLU A 590 9.30 39.25 29.44
N THR A 591 8.93 40.51 29.71
CA THR A 591 9.24 41.19 30.98
C THR A 591 8.18 40.95 32.05
N ASP A 592 7.02 40.40 31.68
CA ASP A 592 5.91 40.06 32.59
C ASP A 592 5.54 38.58 32.45
N ILE A 593 6.46 37.72 32.89
CA ILE A 593 6.30 36.25 32.91
C ILE A 593 5.34 35.80 34.02
N SER A 594 4.87 36.73 34.85
CA SER A 594 3.87 36.47 35.89
C SER A 594 2.45 36.42 35.35
N SER A 595 2.26 36.76 34.07
CA SER A 595 1.00 36.52 33.39
C SER A 595 0.71 35.02 33.44
N SER A 596 -0.50 34.64 33.86
CA SER A 596 -1.00 33.25 33.82
C SER A 596 -0.90 32.57 32.43
N ASN A 597 -0.53 33.31 31.38
CA ASN A 597 -0.63 32.92 29.98
C ASN A 597 0.58 33.42 29.16
N PRO A 598 1.81 33.04 29.53
CA PRO A 598 2.97 33.40 28.74
C PRO A 598 2.92 32.69 27.38
N GLY A 599 3.36 33.37 26.32
CA GLY A 599 3.32 32.89 24.93
C GLY A 599 3.15 34.05 23.96
N ARG A 600 3.97 34.12 22.89
CA ARG A 600 4.03 35.22 21.91
C ARG A 600 2.73 35.31 21.11
N ASN A 601 2.50 36.47 20.48
CA ASN A 601 1.23 36.75 19.81
C ASN A 601 1.14 36.03 18.46
N ASP A 602 0.06 35.28 18.24
CA ASP A 602 -0.27 34.76 16.92
C ASP A 602 -0.54 35.90 15.92
N PRO A 603 -0.20 35.72 14.64
CA PRO A 603 -0.51 36.66 13.60
C PRO A 603 -2.02 36.88 13.53
N CYS A 604 -2.42 38.13 13.29
CA CYS A 604 -3.77 38.43 12.89
C CYS A 604 -3.87 38.27 11.37
N GLY A 605 -4.97 37.66 10.88
CA GLY A 605 -5.25 37.61 9.45
C GLY A 605 -5.54 38.95 8.80
N THR A 606 -6.18 38.91 7.64
CA THR A 606 -6.48 40.07 6.78
C THR A 606 -7.34 41.15 7.42
N ALA A 607 -8.08 40.86 8.50
CA ALA A 607 -8.81 41.86 9.29
C ALA A 607 -8.67 41.63 10.80
N CYS A 608 -8.09 42.61 11.50
CA CYS A 608 -8.09 42.71 12.97
C CYS A 608 -9.50 42.96 13.50
N GLY A 609 -10.35 41.94 13.44
CA GLY A 609 -11.76 42.03 13.83
C GLY A 609 -12.59 40.73 13.74
N GLY A 610 -12.03 39.56 13.40
CA GLY A 610 -12.79 38.30 13.51
C GLY A 610 -12.28 37.05 12.80
N GLU A 611 -11.23 37.11 11.97
CA GLU A 611 -10.92 36.02 11.03
C GLU A 611 -9.97 34.92 11.55
N TYR A 612 -9.26 35.09 12.68
CA TYR A 612 -8.39 34.06 13.29
C TYR A 612 -8.55 33.94 14.81
N ASN A 613 -9.75 34.17 15.33
CA ASN A 613 -10.05 33.81 16.73
C ASN A 613 -10.09 32.29 16.95
N SER A 614 -10.10 31.51 15.88
CA SER A 614 -9.88 30.08 15.88
C SER A 614 -9.21 29.71 14.57
N HIS A 615 -8.22 28.83 14.60
CA HIS A 615 -7.42 28.52 13.43
C HIS A 615 -6.80 27.13 13.53
N VAL A 616 -6.27 26.68 12.40
CA VAL A 616 -5.44 25.48 12.30
C VAL A 616 -4.14 25.85 11.62
N ALA A 617 -3.04 25.27 12.07
CA ALA A 617 -1.72 25.61 11.54
C ALA A 617 -0.70 24.49 11.72
N ILE A 618 0.34 24.55 10.89
CA ILE A 618 1.54 23.72 11.05
C ILE A 618 2.43 24.35 12.12
N LEU A 619 2.93 23.53 13.03
CA LEU A 619 3.85 23.93 14.09
C LEU A 619 5.18 23.19 13.98
N TYR A 620 6.24 23.90 14.34
CA TYR A 620 7.57 23.37 14.65
C TYR A 620 7.90 23.79 16.10
N TRP A 621 9.18 23.87 16.46
CA TRP A 621 9.59 24.05 17.86
C TRP A 621 10.14 25.44 18.20
N GLY A 622 10.18 26.37 17.24
CA GLY A 622 10.60 27.74 17.48
C GLY A 622 12.05 27.87 17.99
N HIS A 623 12.32 28.93 18.73
CA HIS A 623 13.61 29.23 19.34
C HIS A 623 13.94 28.29 20.50
N GLU A 624 15.09 27.63 20.43
CA GLU A 624 15.53 26.65 21.43
C GLU A 624 16.42 27.22 22.54
N THR A 625 17.05 28.36 22.26
CA THR A 625 18.03 29.01 23.12
C THR A 625 17.75 30.51 23.18
N ALA A 626 18.20 31.15 24.24
CA ALA A 626 18.14 32.61 24.31
C ALA A 626 18.88 33.22 23.10
N SER A 627 18.19 34.08 22.36
CA SER A 627 18.62 34.58 21.06
C SER A 627 18.10 36.00 20.81
N ILE A 628 18.63 36.67 19.79
CA ILE A 628 18.06 37.91 19.28
C ILE A 628 17.54 37.61 17.88
N ASP A 629 16.25 37.80 17.66
CA ASP A 629 15.61 37.70 16.37
C ASP A 629 15.56 39.09 15.71
N PRO A 630 16.35 39.34 14.66
CA PRO A 630 16.49 40.67 14.06
C PRO A 630 15.33 41.05 13.14
N GLY A 631 14.31 40.19 12.96
CA GLY A 631 13.12 40.54 12.19
C GLY A 631 12.40 41.74 12.78
N PRO A 632 11.69 42.57 12.01
CA PRO A 632 10.92 43.69 12.55
C PRO A 632 9.56 43.23 13.13
N PRO A 633 9.17 43.63 14.37
CA PRO A 633 10.01 44.31 15.37
C PRO A 633 11.05 43.35 15.96
N VAL A 634 12.22 43.86 16.36
CA VAL A 634 13.30 43.01 16.91
C VAL A 634 12.82 42.37 18.22
N TYR A 635 12.92 41.04 18.31
CA TYR A 635 12.59 40.30 19.53
C TYR A 635 13.88 39.85 20.21
N THR A 636 13.99 40.12 21.51
CA THR A 636 15.05 39.56 22.36
C THR A 636 14.43 38.39 23.12
N ILE A 637 14.79 37.17 22.72
CA ILE A 637 14.31 35.93 23.30
C ILE A 637 15.19 35.61 24.50
N ASN A 638 14.75 35.95 25.70
CA ASN A 638 15.46 35.64 26.95
C ASN A 638 15.02 34.31 27.55
N GLN A 639 13.78 33.89 27.25
CA GLN A 639 13.22 32.66 27.77
C GLN A 639 12.63 31.80 26.63
N PRO A 640 13.45 30.97 25.98
CA PRO A 640 13.02 30.15 24.84
C PRO A 640 11.94 29.12 25.21
N ASP A 641 11.87 28.68 26.47
CA ASP A 641 10.81 27.75 26.92
C ASP A 641 9.42 28.41 26.99
N PHE A 642 9.32 29.74 26.85
CA PHE A 642 8.05 30.45 26.67
C PHE A 642 7.80 30.85 25.20
N ASP A 643 8.59 30.29 24.27
CA ASP A 643 8.16 30.20 22.88
C ASP A 643 7.02 29.20 22.80
N ASP A 644 5.81 29.74 22.72
CA ASP A 644 4.59 28.99 22.51
C ASP A 644 4.47 28.56 21.05
N ASN A 645 3.27 28.17 20.65
CA ASN A 645 2.97 27.76 19.29
C ASN A 645 2.91 28.95 18.32
N VAL A 646 3.60 30.06 18.62
CA VAL A 646 3.51 31.30 17.86
C VAL A 646 3.94 31.11 16.41
N HIS A 647 3.16 31.68 15.51
CA HIS A 647 3.48 31.68 14.09
C HIS A 647 4.35 32.85 13.68
N GLY A 648 5.18 32.61 12.67
CA GLY A 648 6.05 33.60 12.08
C GLY A 648 7.45 33.67 12.70
N PHE A 649 7.71 32.84 13.72
CA PHE A 649 9.00 32.72 14.39
C PHE A 649 9.67 31.35 14.14
N PRO A 650 11.02 31.32 14.10
CA PRO A 650 11.90 32.49 13.98
C PRO A 650 11.62 33.31 12.72
N SER A 651 11.94 34.60 12.73
CA SER A 651 11.69 35.44 11.55
C SER A 651 12.55 35.03 10.36
N ALA A 652 12.12 35.38 9.15
CA ALA A 652 12.92 35.18 7.95
C ALA A 652 14.30 35.87 8.05
N ALA A 653 14.42 36.98 8.79
CA ALA A 653 15.68 37.66 9.01
C ALA A 653 16.62 36.87 9.94
N PHE A 654 16.07 36.21 10.98
CA PHE A 654 16.83 35.27 11.80
C PHE A 654 17.36 34.11 10.96
N LEU A 655 16.51 33.53 10.12
CA LEU A 655 16.93 32.42 9.26
C LEU A 655 18.01 32.81 8.24
N ALA A 656 17.97 34.05 7.73
CA ALA A 656 18.96 34.56 6.78
C ALA A 656 20.30 34.96 7.44
N ALA A 657 20.26 35.44 8.68
CA ALA A 657 21.45 35.89 9.42
C ALA A 657 22.06 34.79 10.31
N GLY A 658 21.28 33.77 10.66
CA GLY A 658 21.67 32.69 11.56
C GLY A 658 22.69 31.73 10.97
N THR A 659 23.44 31.06 11.83
CA THR A 659 24.35 29.99 11.43
C THR A 659 23.68 28.64 11.72
N PRO A 660 23.52 27.74 10.72
CA PRO A 660 23.00 26.39 10.93
C PRO A 660 23.67 25.61 12.06
N PRO A 661 22.96 24.66 12.70
CA PRO A 661 21.58 24.28 12.46
C PRO A 661 20.62 25.34 13.01
N LEU A 662 19.54 25.58 12.29
CA LEU A 662 18.49 26.54 12.65
C LEU A 662 17.16 25.80 12.78
N PRO A 663 16.30 26.20 13.73
CA PRO A 663 14.95 25.66 13.81
C PRO A 663 14.11 26.12 12.60
N PRO A 664 13.15 25.31 12.13
CA PRO A 664 12.18 25.75 11.13
C PRO A 664 11.32 26.91 11.64
N ARG A 665 10.87 27.75 10.72
CA ARG A 665 9.92 28.83 11.00
C ARG A 665 8.49 28.29 10.99
N ASN A 666 7.73 28.58 12.05
CA ASN A 666 6.29 28.34 12.08
C ASN A 666 5.60 29.22 11.01
N PRO A 667 4.79 28.66 10.10
CA PRO A 667 4.16 29.43 9.04
C PRO A 667 3.10 30.42 9.55
N ASP A 668 3.20 31.70 9.15
CA ASP A 668 2.25 32.77 9.50
C ASP A 668 1.34 33.21 8.35
N ALA A 669 1.42 32.51 7.21
CA ALA A 669 0.60 32.77 6.05
C ALA A 669 0.11 31.47 5.40
N ALA A 670 -0.98 31.56 4.65
CA ALA A 670 -1.49 30.45 3.87
C ALA A 670 -0.44 29.95 2.86
N PRO A 671 -0.36 28.63 2.59
CA PRO A 671 -1.21 27.59 3.15
C PRO A 671 -0.68 27.00 4.47
N GLY A 672 0.25 27.61 5.21
CA GLY A 672 0.76 27.01 6.45
C GLY A 672 -0.13 27.25 7.69
N ILE A 673 -1.04 28.21 7.61
CA ILE A 673 -2.08 28.54 8.60
C ILE A 673 -3.39 28.85 7.88
N ALA A 674 -4.52 28.43 8.45
CA ALA A 674 -5.85 28.64 7.87
C ALA A 674 -6.94 28.82 8.94
N PHE A 675 -7.96 29.63 8.63
CA PHE A 675 -9.15 29.73 9.48
C PHE A 675 -9.98 28.44 9.40
N LYS A 676 -10.40 27.95 10.58
CA LYS A 676 -11.49 26.97 10.73
C LYS A 676 -12.35 27.39 11.90
N ASN A 677 -13.67 27.28 11.73
CA ASN A 677 -14.60 27.60 12.81
C ASN A 677 -14.72 26.42 13.79
N LEU A 678 -13.79 26.32 14.75
CA LEU A 678 -13.80 25.26 15.76
C LEU A 678 -14.80 25.51 16.92
N ARG A 679 -15.66 26.54 16.79
CA ARG A 679 -16.62 26.96 17.83
C ARG A 679 -17.92 26.16 17.81
N GLN A 680 -18.76 26.40 18.82
CA GLN A 680 -20.10 25.85 18.95
C GLN A 680 -20.93 26.07 17.69
N GLN A 681 -21.65 25.03 17.29
CA GLN A 681 -22.57 25.04 16.18
C GLN A 681 -23.95 24.61 16.67
N ALA A 682 -24.94 25.48 16.46
CA ALA A 682 -26.32 25.16 16.80
C ALA A 682 -26.84 23.92 16.04
N SER A 683 -26.34 23.69 14.80
CA SER A 683 -26.66 22.51 14.00
C SER A 683 -26.14 21.20 14.60
N GLU A 684 -25.13 21.26 15.45
CA GLU A 684 -24.48 20.10 16.09
C GLU A 684 -24.91 19.92 17.55
N GLY A 685 -26.03 20.56 17.94
CA GLY A 685 -26.54 20.51 19.30
C GLY A 685 -25.62 21.21 20.32
N GLY A 686 -24.88 22.23 19.90
CA GLY A 686 -23.96 23.01 20.74
C GLY A 686 -22.49 22.61 20.59
N ASN A 687 -22.20 21.40 20.09
CA ASN A 687 -20.83 20.95 19.82
C ASN A 687 -20.19 21.72 18.65
N SER A 688 -18.88 21.56 18.42
CA SER A 688 -18.30 21.98 17.14
C SER A 688 -18.77 21.08 16.00
N PHE A 689 -18.48 21.46 14.75
CA PHE A 689 -18.52 20.48 13.67
C PHE A 689 -17.64 19.28 13.99
N THR A 690 -18.00 18.11 13.46
CA THR A 690 -17.08 16.98 13.39
C THR A 690 -16.10 17.24 12.25
N TYR A 691 -14.81 17.23 12.56
CA TYR A 691 -13.76 17.42 11.57
C TYR A 691 -13.08 16.10 11.24
N HIS A 692 -12.80 15.90 9.96
CA HIS A 692 -11.97 14.83 9.44
C HIS A 692 -10.60 15.37 9.08
N VAL A 693 -9.55 14.75 9.62
CA VAL A 693 -8.17 15.17 9.44
C VAL A 693 -7.40 14.09 8.71
N ARG A 694 -6.76 14.46 7.61
CA ARG A 694 -5.73 13.65 6.94
C ARG A 694 -4.42 14.42 6.98
N LEU A 695 -3.36 13.81 7.50
CA LEU A 695 -2.00 14.34 7.46
C LEU A 695 -1.11 13.44 6.59
N GLU A 696 -0.27 14.05 5.77
CA GLU A 696 0.81 13.41 5.03
C GLU A 696 2.14 14.10 5.36
N LEU A 697 3.10 13.33 5.84
CA LEU A 697 4.47 13.78 6.10
C LEU A 697 5.41 13.01 5.19
N THR A 698 6.05 13.72 4.26
CA THR A 698 6.91 13.15 3.22
C THR A 698 8.32 13.73 3.31
N PRO A 699 9.37 12.93 3.57
CA PRO A 699 10.75 13.32 3.32
C PRO A 699 10.95 13.51 1.81
N THR A 700 11.28 14.73 1.37
CA THR A 700 11.42 15.07 -0.06
C THR A 700 12.87 15.08 -0.53
N GLY A 701 13.84 15.03 0.38
CA GLY A 701 15.25 14.90 0.06
C GLY A 701 16.14 14.98 1.30
N ARG A 702 17.27 14.28 1.28
CA ARG A 702 18.31 14.37 2.30
C ARG A 702 19.56 15.00 1.70
N ALA A 703 20.17 15.92 2.43
CA ALA A 703 21.45 16.51 2.10
C ALA A 703 22.49 16.09 3.16
N ASP A 704 23.38 15.18 2.77
CA ASP A 704 24.49 14.76 3.63
C ASP A 704 25.65 15.76 3.53
N ASN A 705 26.26 16.08 4.66
CA ASN A 705 27.42 16.97 4.75
C ASN A 705 28.59 16.28 5.47
N ALA A 706 29.82 16.60 5.07
CA ALA A 706 31.02 16.11 5.75
C ALA A 706 31.08 16.51 7.23
N ASN A 707 30.56 17.70 7.56
CA ASN A 707 30.22 18.07 8.93
C ASN A 707 28.77 17.66 9.20
N ALA A 708 28.58 16.54 9.89
CA ALA A 708 27.25 15.96 10.08
C ALA A 708 26.24 16.87 10.80
N ARG A 709 26.71 17.88 11.56
CA ARG A 709 25.88 18.96 12.14
C ARG A 709 25.10 19.76 11.10
N LEU A 710 25.57 19.77 9.85
CA LEU A 710 24.96 20.49 8.73
C LEU A 710 24.14 19.57 7.81
N SER A 711 24.18 18.26 8.05
CA SER A 711 23.29 17.31 7.37
C SER A 711 21.85 17.60 7.76
N HIS A 712 20.93 17.47 6.81
CA HIS A 712 19.51 17.74 7.05
C HIS A 712 18.61 16.97 6.09
N THR A 713 17.34 16.88 6.47
CA THR A 713 16.27 16.32 5.64
C THR A 713 15.20 17.39 5.41
N THR A 714 14.76 17.52 4.15
CA THR A 714 13.63 18.36 3.78
C THR A 714 12.34 17.57 3.95
N PHE A 715 11.41 18.09 4.72
CA PHE A 715 10.09 17.50 4.94
C PHE A 715 9.00 18.35 4.31
N ARG A 716 8.09 17.71 3.59
CA ARG A 716 6.82 18.29 3.14
C ARG A 716 5.72 17.78 4.06
N THR A 717 4.99 18.70 4.66
CA THR A 717 3.83 18.43 5.51
C THR A 717 2.59 18.94 4.81
N GLU A 718 1.57 18.09 4.67
CA GLU A 718 0.28 18.46 4.09
C GLU A 718 -0.86 17.94 4.97
N ALA A 719 -1.83 18.80 5.30
CA ALA A 719 -3.00 18.41 6.07
C ALA A 719 -4.31 18.84 5.40
N TRP A 720 -5.27 17.93 5.30
CA TRP A 720 -6.65 18.20 4.91
C TRP A 720 -7.50 18.17 6.16
N ILE A 721 -8.19 19.28 6.44
CA ILE A 721 -9.02 19.44 7.65
C ILE A 721 -10.41 19.88 7.16
N ASP A 722 -11.38 18.98 7.19
CA ASP A 722 -12.70 19.21 6.59
C ASP A 722 -13.86 18.71 7.46
N SER A 723 -14.85 19.58 7.67
CA SER A 723 -16.08 19.30 8.40
C SER A 723 -17.24 18.85 7.52
N SER A 724 -17.11 18.98 6.20
CA SER A 724 -18.17 18.65 5.24
C SER A 724 -17.62 18.07 3.94
N PRO A 725 -16.73 17.05 3.98
CA PRO A 725 -16.26 16.41 2.76
C PRO A 725 -17.42 15.70 2.06
N SER A 726 -17.41 15.70 0.72
CA SER A 726 -18.25 14.76 -0.05
C SER A 726 -17.91 13.31 0.30
N ALA A 727 -18.81 12.38 -0.01
CA ALA A 727 -18.60 10.96 0.28
C ALA A 727 -17.27 10.43 -0.30
N SER A 728 -16.92 10.79 -1.55
CA SER A 728 -15.66 10.37 -2.16
C SER A 728 -14.43 11.00 -1.51
N GLN A 729 -14.52 12.27 -1.08
CA GLN A 729 -13.45 12.92 -0.32
C GLN A 729 -13.27 12.28 1.05
N LEU A 730 -14.35 11.95 1.75
CA LEU A 730 -14.27 11.28 3.06
C LEU A 730 -13.59 9.91 2.94
N GLU A 731 -13.92 9.13 1.92
CA GLU A 731 -13.25 7.86 1.63
C GLU A 731 -11.75 8.06 1.30
N ALA A 732 -11.40 9.13 0.58
CA ALA A 732 -10.01 9.49 0.31
C ALA A 732 -9.25 9.85 1.60
N LEU A 733 -9.83 10.68 2.47
CA LEU A 733 -9.23 11.09 3.75
C LEU A 733 -8.92 9.87 4.64
N LYS A 734 -9.90 8.96 4.77
CA LYS A 734 -9.80 7.72 5.55
C LYS A 734 -8.79 6.71 5.01
N ASN A 735 -8.43 6.79 3.72
CA ASN A 735 -7.54 5.83 3.09
C ASN A 735 -6.07 6.23 3.23
N VAL A 736 -5.43 5.79 4.32
CA VAL A 736 -4.00 6.07 4.63
C VAL A 736 -2.99 5.29 3.77
N THR A 737 -3.44 4.40 2.88
CA THR A 737 -2.52 3.53 2.12
C THR A 737 -1.96 4.16 0.85
N ARG A 738 -2.53 5.28 0.40
CA ARG A 738 -2.11 6.02 -0.80
C ARG A 738 -2.11 7.52 -0.52
N PRO A 739 -1.30 8.31 -1.24
CA PRO A 739 -1.28 9.76 -1.07
C PRO A 739 -2.56 10.41 -1.60
N MET A 740 -2.95 11.54 -1.04
CA MET A 740 -4.13 12.32 -1.47
C MET A 740 -4.00 12.80 -2.92
N SER A 741 -2.77 13.03 -3.41
CA SER A 741 -2.49 13.36 -4.81
C SER A 741 -2.95 12.28 -5.79
N LEU A 742 -3.05 11.02 -5.35
CA LEU A 742 -3.60 9.91 -6.14
C LEU A 742 -5.10 9.71 -5.89
N LEU A 743 -5.53 9.85 -4.64
CA LEU A 743 -6.91 9.55 -4.23
C LEU A 743 -7.92 10.63 -4.62
N ALA A 744 -7.52 11.89 -4.51
CA ALA A 744 -8.36 13.06 -4.77
C ALA A 744 -7.50 14.23 -5.30
N PRO A 745 -6.92 14.13 -6.51
CA PRO A 745 -5.98 15.12 -7.05
C PRO A 745 -6.53 16.56 -7.14
N ALA A 746 -7.86 16.72 -7.25
CA ALA A 746 -8.52 18.02 -7.30
C ALA A 746 -8.89 18.58 -5.92
N TYR A 747 -8.52 17.90 -4.83
CA TYR A 747 -8.85 18.28 -3.46
C TYR A 747 -7.59 18.82 -2.76
N PRO A 748 -7.39 20.16 -2.72
CA PRO A 748 -6.16 20.74 -2.19
C PRO A 748 -6.06 20.57 -0.68
N ALA A 749 -4.82 20.46 -0.18
CA ALA A 749 -4.56 20.46 1.25
C ALA A 749 -5.05 21.77 1.89
N THR A 750 -5.59 21.68 3.10
CA THR A 750 -5.93 22.85 3.92
C THR A 750 -4.65 23.52 4.40
N LEU A 751 -3.69 22.71 4.83
CA LEU A 751 -2.38 23.16 5.27
C LEU A 751 -1.26 22.55 4.41
N SER A 752 -0.23 23.33 4.07
CA SER A 752 0.99 22.80 3.45
C SER A 752 2.20 23.65 3.80
N ASP A 753 3.32 22.99 4.12
CA ASP A 753 4.61 23.64 4.31
C ASP A 753 5.78 22.71 3.95
N ILE A 754 6.96 23.30 3.70
CA ILE A 754 8.21 22.59 3.48
C ILE A 754 9.27 23.12 4.44
N ALA A 755 9.78 22.25 5.32
CA ALA A 755 10.78 22.61 6.32
C ALA A 755 12.07 21.79 6.18
N LEU A 756 13.20 22.42 6.49
CA LEU A 756 14.50 21.78 6.63
C LEU A 756 14.72 21.41 8.09
N MET A 757 15.00 20.13 8.36
CA MET A 757 15.32 19.66 9.70
C MET A 757 16.72 19.10 9.74
N TYR A 758 17.58 19.75 10.51
CA TYR A 758 18.97 19.34 10.70
C TYR A 758 19.08 18.10 11.56
N ASP A 759 20.07 17.27 11.24
CA ASP A 759 20.41 16.08 12.00
C ASP A 759 20.69 16.44 13.46
N VAL A 760 20.41 15.49 14.33
CA VAL A 760 20.37 15.68 15.78
C VAL A 760 21.59 15.07 16.42
N ALA A 761 22.28 15.85 17.27
CA ALA A 761 23.37 15.36 18.10
C ALA A 761 22.88 14.37 19.16
N LEU A 762 23.63 13.28 19.34
CA LEU A 762 23.36 12.29 20.37
C LEU A 762 24.00 12.70 21.71
N PRO A 763 23.24 12.83 22.82
CA PRO A 763 23.72 13.41 24.09
C PRO A 763 24.96 12.76 24.74
N ALA A 764 25.36 11.56 24.33
CA ALA A 764 26.46 10.81 24.93
C ALA A 764 27.35 10.08 23.90
N SER A 765 27.42 10.58 22.66
CA SER A 765 28.21 9.96 21.59
C SER A 765 29.20 10.95 21.00
N THR A 766 30.46 10.86 21.43
CA THR A 766 31.57 11.59 20.83
C THR A 766 32.20 10.78 19.70
N CYS A 767 32.78 11.46 18.72
CA CYS A 767 33.48 10.82 17.62
C CYS A 767 34.84 11.43 17.36
N ASP A 768 35.78 10.57 16.98
CA ASP A 768 37.09 10.93 16.48
C ASP A 768 37.59 9.84 15.51
N VAL A 769 38.85 9.96 15.05
CA VAL A 769 39.45 9.00 14.11
C VAL A 769 39.58 7.60 14.73
N ALA A 770 39.68 7.49 16.05
CA ALA A 770 39.78 6.20 16.76
C ALA A 770 38.41 5.62 17.13
N THR A 771 37.39 6.46 17.23
CA THR A 771 36.04 6.14 17.69
C THR A 771 35.03 6.67 16.66
N PRO A 772 34.81 5.95 15.54
CA PRO A 772 33.83 6.37 14.54
C PRO A 772 32.41 6.29 15.11
N CYS A 773 31.50 7.09 14.55
CA CYS A 773 30.09 7.00 14.91
C CYS A 773 29.48 5.65 14.52
N PRO A 774 28.43 5.20 15.23
CA PRO A 774 27.64 4.04 14.84
C PRO A 774 27.09 4.14 13.41
N ASP A 775 26.75 2.99 12.83
CA ASP A 775 26.19 2.92 11.48
C ASP A 775 24.95 3.81 11.31
N GLY A 776 24.87 4.50 10.17
CA GLY A 776 23.79 5.45 9.86
C GLY A 776 23.95 6.83 10.50
N GLN A 777 25.05 7.09 11.21
CA GLN A 777 25.35 8.37 11.86
C GLN A 777 26.61 9.01 11.26
N GLY A 778 26.72 10.33 11.38
CA GLY A 778 27.89 11.10 10.92
C GLY A 778 28.56 11.85 12.06
N CYS A 779 29.87 12.10 11.93
CA CYS A 779 30.62 12.90 12.90
C CYS A 779 30.54 14.39 12.57
N GLY A 780 30.15 15.20 13.55
CA GLY A 780 30.16 16.66 13.45
C GLY A 780 31.53 17.26 13.71
N SER A 781 31.75 18.51 13.29
CA SER A 781 32.97 19.27 13.57
C SER A 781 33.18 19.59 15.05
N ASP A 782 32.15 19.39 15.87
CA ASP A 782 32.13 19.49 17.32
C ASP A 782 32.46 18.16 18.02
N ASN A 783 32.89 17.14 17.26
CA ASN A 783 33.22 15.80 17.73
C ASN A 783 32.02 15.06 18.35
N MET A 784 30.80 15.37 17.91
CA MET A 784 29.56 14.67 18.31
C MET A 784 29.02 13.82 17.17
N CYS A 785 28.39 12.69 17.47
CA CYS A 785 27.66 11.92 16.48
C CYS A 785 26.26 12.47 16.25
N TYR A 786 25.89 12.55 14.98
CA TYR A 786 24.61 13.06 14.51
C TYR A 786 23.83 11.97 13.79
N ARG A 787 22.53 11.90 14.05
CA ARG A 787 21.59 11.02 13.34
C ARG A 787 20.52 11.83 12.60
N PRO A 788 19.90 11.26 11.56
CA PRO A 788 18.80 11.92 10.87
C PRO A 788 17.70 12.41 11.84
N ALA A 789 17.24 13.64 11.63
CA ALA A 789 16.04 14.15 12.29
C ALA A 789 14.82 13.29 11.95
N LEU A 790 13.95 13.03 12.94
CA LEU A 790 12.72 12.24 12.78
C LEU A 790 12.97 10.85 12.17
N GLN A 791 14.15 10.25 12.44
CA GLN A 791 14.48 8.91 11.95
C GLN A 791 13.48 7.87 12.45
N THR A 792 13.14 7.96 13.74
CA THR A 792 12.04 7.23 14.39
C THR A 792 11.12 8.29 14.97
N VAL A 793 9.81 8.12 14.83
CA VAL A 793 8.85 9.12 15.30
C VAL A 793 7.79 8.51 16.20
N GLN A 794 7.32 9.36 17.10
CA GLN A 794 6.32 9.12 18.10
C GLN A 794 5.13 10.02 17.79
N LEU A 795 3.96 9.42 17.55
CA LEU A 795 2.74 10.16 17.26
C LEU A 795 1.95 10.35 18.55
N GLY A 796 1.31 11.51 18.72
CA GLY A 796 0.50 11.78 19.88
C GLY A 796 -0.38 13.01 19.73
N PHE A 797 -1.10 13.32 20.79
CA PHE A 797 -1.93 14.49 20.92
C PHE A 797 -1.60 15.20 22.22
N THR A 798 -1.71 16.51 22.22
CA THR A 798 -1.42 17.36 23.37
C THR A 798 -2.53 18.38 23.55
N ASN A 799 -2.88 18.72 24.78
CA ASN A 799 -3.83 19.77 25.07
C ASN A 799 -3.49 20.52 26.36
N SER A 800 -4.27 21.58 26.57
CA SER A 800 -4.33 22.31 27.83
C SER A 800 -5.73 22.89 28.05
N GLN A 801 -6.01 23.30 29.28
CA GLN A 801 -7.21 24.06 29.64
C GLN A 801 -6.84 25.34 30.39
N ARG A 802 -7.72 26.34 30.31
CA ARG A 802 -7.54 27.63 30.99
C ARG A 802 -8.83 28.08 31.69
N THR A 803 -9.38 29.23 31.29
CA THR A 803 -10.51 29.90 31.95
C THR A 803 -11.87 29.32 31.58
N THR A 804 -11.90 28.34 30.67
CA THR A 804 -13.12 27.68 30.21
C THR A 804 -12.92 26.18 30.16
N ASP A 805 -13.95 25.44 30.52
CA ASP A 805 -14.02 24.00 30.28
C ASP A 805 -13.91 23.69 28.79
N GLN A 806 -13.30 22.54 28.48
CA GLN A 806 -13.17 22.03 27.12
C GLN A 806 -13.12 20.52 27.19
N GLU A 807 -13.80 19.84 26.28
CA GLU A 807 -13.66 18.41 26.09
C GLU A 807 -13.62 18.11 24.58
N VAL A 808 -12.68 17.27 24.14
CA VAL A 808 -12.47 16.93 22.74
C VAL A 808 -12.46 15.42 22.60
N PHE A 809 -13.29 14.89 21.72
CA PHE A 809 -13.26 13.49 21.35
C PHE A 809 -12.45 13.32 20.08
N ILE A 810 -11.44 12.44 20.13
CA ILE A 810 -10.66 11.99 18.97
C ILE A 810 -10.96 10.52 18.73
N GLU A 811 -11.35 10.21 17.51
CA GLU A 811 -11.86 8.91 17.09
C GLU A 811 -11.28 8.52 15.71
N ASP A 812 -11.53 7.27 15.31
CA ASP A 812 -11.14 6.69 14.02
C ASP A 812 -9.65 6.87 13.67
N PHE A 813 -8.77 6.90 14.67
CA PHE A 813 -7.34 7.05 14.44
C PHE A 813 -6.78 5.89 13.61
N SER A 814 -6.09 6.21 12.53
CA SER A 814 -5.38 5.25 11.70
C SER A 814 -4.12 5.87 11.12
N THR A 815 -3.10 5.04 10.92
CA THR A 815 -1.82 5.47 10.37
C THR A 815 -1.21 4.38 9.49
N THR A 816 -0.51 4.79 8.45
CA THR A 816 0.29 3.93 7.59
C THR A 816 1.68 4.52 7.45
N TRP A 817 2.67 3.68 7.68
CA TRP A 817 4.09 3.98 7.56
C TRP A 817 4.58 3.55 6.18
N LEU A 818 5.26 4.44 5.46
CA LEU A 818 5.71 4.17 4.10
C LEU A 818 7.09 3.49 4.13
N PRO A 819 7.25 2.37 3.39
CA PRO A 819 8.49 1.58 3.40
C PRO A 819 9.67 2.29 2.75
#